data_AF-A0A511J203-F1
#
_entry.id   AF-A0A511J203-F1
#
_cell.length_a   1.000
_cell.length_b   1.000
_cell.length_c   1.000
_cell.angle_alpha   90.00
_cell.angle_beta   90.00
_cell.angle_gamma   90.00
#
_symmetry.space_group_name_H-M   'P 1'
#
loop_
_entity.id
_entity.type
_entity.pdbx_description
1 polymer ?
#
loop_
_entity_poly.entity_id
_entity_poly.type
_entity_poly.pdbx_seq_one_letter_code
_entity_poly.pdbx_strand_id
1 'polypeptide(L)'
;MKLKFLLVTFLWTLLLAVPATHVSGETTTDEQLTEYYDFFKNEYASFDQTFEEFTANYYQQNALNDALPDEEQLKAYLQSVNEQYLPAEAERLSKNEALWSYNIGNSLDKLTFEEKPNYDTYDLLNTVQPGDVIFEKERAVFFPNVVVLHHVMIVEGIYEETHLINGKEETFRYIRTIEAVKQSEPTEFKPDGVVYGVLDDKRFDYAEDTILRVPEATTLQKNAAIQFIRNQLGKPYHISIDFLQHKSRLSTRENWYCSTLVWAAYMNATPDGRIDDKTPEYYPNFQGIDLETDDLLNEPGVTPNDILRSNKVEKTSPSFADYKYYLQNVISSPIGGPAIELADFTFRENSNVYNLRNNYRFIAIDKNNQKPYVSTELTLGRTSGGSLVAQLDIFTKFLLTDEAKEKYADSSIPVIPKMIATEDIPNYVMNWINTYTHCSFEVVYSQDITTDLNHLRYNPSYTKIAKKAHPINNYQVNQVVHTPPPFTQQRFDYTENLTVYEHYELSNPNPAFADISHNKMAGGWYYFYNNFYALVRLENGTYRYATYLRFHGSFSTAVAERNGYGLNYDYTMTAEAKEKYGNYYNNIVKNQSVDFGIDWLNQYTKESTLIVFSKDIDKDITRLNQGTATVGKGFNDKGQYVYCIL
;
A
#
# COMPACT_ATOMS: atom_id res chain seq x y z
N MET A 1 18.12 -47.28 -41.83
CA MET A 1 18.85 -47.91 -40.71
C MET A 1 18.06 -47.64 -39.44
N LYS A 2 17.47 -48.68 -38.83
CA LYS A 2 16.77 -48.65 -37.53
C LYS A 2 17.78 -48.97 -36.42
N LEU A 3 17.75 -48.25 -35.28
CA LEU A 3 17.71 -48.77 -33.88
C LEU A 3 17.99 -47.62 -32.88
N LYS A 4 16.97 -47.23 -32.10
CA LYS A 4 16.71 -47.55 -30.67
C LYS A 4 17.46 -46.64 -29.68
N PHE A 5 16.75 -45.68 -29.05
CA PHE A 5 16.06 -45.80 -27.75
C PHE A 5 17.01 -45.98 -26.56
N LEU A 6 17.08 -44.95 -25.71
CA LEU A 6 17.27 -45.13 -24.27
C LEU A 6 16.58 -43.99 -23.53
N LEU A 7 15.45 -44.34 -22.91
CA LEU A 7 14.80 -43.61 -21.84
C LEU A 7 15.68 -43.79 -20.58
N VAL A 8 16.12 -42.71 -19.96
CA VAL A 8 16.42 -42.69 -18.53
C VAL A 8 15.86 -41.39 -17.95
N THR A 9 14.75 -41.54 -17.22
CA THR A 9 14.25 -40.57 -16.26
C THR A 9 15.18 -40.52 -15.05
N PHE A 10 15.70 -39.34 -14.72
CA PHE A 10 16.05 -39.00 -13.34
C PHE A 10 15.59 -37.56 -13.04
N LEU A 11 14.92 -37.45 -11.91
CA LEU A 11 14.15 -36.33 -11.39
C LEU A 11 14.97 -35.69 -10.26
N TRP A 12 14.86 -34.35 -10.10
CA TRP A 12 15.07 -33.50 -8.92
C TRP A 12 16.09 -32.34 -8.98
N THR A 13 15.51 -31.14 -9.14
CA THR A 13 15.69 -29.88 -8.37
C THR A 13 17.04 -29.14 -8.37
N LEU A 14 17.09 -27.89 -8.83
CA LEU A 14 16.78 -26.67 -8.05
C LEU A 14 16.91 -25.37 -8.90
N LEU A 15 16.06 -24.39 -8.57
CA LEU A 15 16.21 -22.93 -8.66
C LEU A 15 16.04 -22.18 -9.99
N LEU A 16 14.84 -21.60 -10.12
CA LEU A 16 14.54 -20.21 -10.52
C LEU A 16 15.43 -19.57 -11.60
N ALA A 17 14.95 -19.64 -12.85
CA ALA A 17 15.09 -18.53 -13.77
C ALA A 17 13.66 -18.15 -14.21
N VAL A 18 13.23 -16.96 -13.82
CA VAL A 18 12.08 -16.28 -14.45
C VAL A 18 12.48 -16.10 -15.91
N PRO A 19 11.79 -16.69 -16.90
CA PRO A 19 11.90 -16.16 -18.23
C PRO A 19 11.03 -14.90 -18.23
N ALA A 20 11.68 -13.74 -18.23
CA ALA A 20 11.09 -12.55 -18.85
C ALA A 20 10.82 -12.96 -20.31
N THR A 21 9.62 -13.47 -20.54
CA THR A 21 9.09 -13.62 -21.88
C THR A 21 8.67 -12.22 -22.30
N HIS A 22 9.59 -11.48 -22.91
CA HIS A 22 9.18 -10.55 -23.95
C HIS A 22 8.54 -11.41 -25.03
N VAL A 23 7.23 -11.59 -24.91
CA VAL A 23 6.40 -11.91 -26.05
C VAL A 23 6.29 -10.59 -26.81
N SER A 24 7.21 -10.33 -27.74
CA SER A 24 6.88 -9.50 -28.89
C SER A 24 5.88 -10.31 -29.71
N GLY A 25 4.63 -10.32 -29.26
CA GLY A 25 3.53 -10.66 -30.15
C GLY A 25 3.53 -9.58 -31.21
N GLU A 26 3.53 -9.97 -32.48
CA GLU A 26 3.22 -9.03 -33.56
C GLU A 26 1.84 -8.44 -33.22
N THR A 27 1.82 -7.20 -32.74
CA THR A 27 0.58 -6.43 -32.54
C THR A 27 -0.13 -6.36 -33.87
N THR A 28 -1.41 -6.67 -33.88
CA THR A 28 -2.21 -6.58 -35.10
C THR A 28 -2.37 -5.12 -35.50
N THR A 29 -2.56 -4.86 -36.80
CA THR A 29 -2.82 -3.50 -37.30
C THR A 29 -4.03 -2.84 -36.60
N ASP A 30 -5.04 -3.62 -36.23
CA ASP A 30 -6.22 -3.14 -35.48
C ASP A 30 -5.88 -2.66 -34.06
N GLU A 31 -4.98 -3.37 -33.37
CA GLU A 31 -4.48 -2.97 -32.05
C GLU A 31 -3.67 -1.66 -32.16
N GLN A 32 -2.81 -1.54 -33.19
CA GLN A 32 -2.04 -0.33 -33.45
C GLN A 32 -2.95 0.87 -33.79
N LEU A 33 -3.97 0.67 -34.63
CA LEU A 33 -4.93 1.72 -34.96
C LEU A 33 -5.70 2.21 -33.74
N THR A 34 -6.03 1.31 -32.80
CA THR A 34 -6.67 1.68 -31.53
C THR A 34 -5.75 2.57 -30.70
N GLU A 35 -4.48 2.18 -30.56
CA GLU A 35 -3.47 2.94 -29.82
C GLU A 35 -3.27 4.34 -30.41
N TYR A 36 -3.11 4.46 -31.73
CA TYR A 36 -2.92 5.77 -32.38
C TYR A 36 -4.19 6.62 -32.41
N TYR A 37 -5.37 6.01 -32.49
CA TYR A 37 -6.61 6.74 -32.33
C TYR A 37 -6.71 7.39 -30.95
N ASP A 38 -6.43 6.62 -29.88
CA ASP A 38 -6.42 7.15 -28.52
C ASP A 38 -5.32 8.20 -28.33
N PHE A 39 -4.15 8.04 -28.98
CA PHE A 39 -3.12 9.08 -29.04
C PHE A 39 -3.67 10.37 -29.62
N PHE A 40 -4.17 10.37 -30.87
CA PHE A 40 -4.64 11.60 -31.54
C PHE A 40 -5.81 12.26 -30.82
N LYS A 41 -6.72 11.46 -30.26
CA LYS A 41 -7.85 11.95 -29.47
C LYS A 41 -7.39 12.68 -28.20
N ASN A 42 -6.29 12.23 -27.58
CA ASN A 42 -5.74 12.86 -26.38
C ASN A 42 -4.80 14.03 -26.71
N GLU A 43 -4.19 14.01 -27.89
CA GLU A 43 -3.22 15.00 -28.37
C GLU A 43 -3.91 16.26 -28.90
N TYR A 44 -4.97 16.10 -29.68
CA TYR A 44 -5.59 17.18 -30.45
C TYR A 44 -6.99 17.50 -29.91
N ALA A 45 -7.16 18.69 -29.35
CA ALA A 45 -8.46 19.14 -28.82
C ALA A 45 -9.54 19.25 -29.92
N SER A 46 -9.11 19.38 -31.18
CA SER A 46 -9.98 19.45 -32.36
C SER A 46 -10.20 18.10 -33.06
N PHE A 47 -9.67 17.00 -32.52
CA PHE A 47 -9.86 15.68 -33.11
C PHE A 47 -11.32 15.25 -33.03
N ASP A 48 -11.97 15.15 -34.19
CA ASP A 48 -13.42 14.97 -34.33
C ASP A 48 -13.82 13.65 -35.01
N GLN A 49 -12.84 12.86 -35.47
CA GLN A 49 -13.08 11.56 -36.08
C GLN A 49 -13.53 10.54 -35.02
N THR A 50 -14.52 9.72 -35.39
CA THR A 50 -14.85 8.49 -34.68
C THR A 50 -13.81 7.40 -34.97
N PHE A 51 -13.72 6.38 -34.10
CA PHE A 51 -12.80 5.26 -34.32
C PHE A 51 -13.10 4.52 -35.63
N GLU A 52 -14.38 4.40 -35.99
CA GLU A 52 -14.82 3.81 -37.25
C GLU A 52 -14.38 4.63 -38.46
N GLU A 53 -14.48 5.95 -38.40
CA GLU A 53 -14.01 6.86 -39.47
C GLU A 53 -12.50 6.80 -39.62
N PHE A 54 -11.76 6.88 -38.51
CA PHE A 54 -10.30 6.78 -38.50
C PHE A 54 -9.83 5.45 -39.11
N THR A 55 -10.45 4.34 -38.75
CA THR A 55 -10.11 3.01 -39.28
C THR A 55 -10.49 2.87 -40.75
N ALA A 56 -11.67 3.37 -41.16
CA ALA A 56 -12.11 3.35 -42.55
C ALA A 56 -11.19 4.17 -43.47
N ASN A 57 -10.74 5.34 -43.00
CA ASN A 57 -9.82 6.20 -43.73
C ASN A 57 -8.46 5.52 -43.97
N TYR A 58 -7.93 4.82 -42.95
CA TYR A 58 -6.72 4.01 -43.12
C TYR A 58 -6.87 2.96 -44.23
N TYR A 59 -7.91 2.12 -44.17
CA TYR A 59 -8.09 1.07 -45.17
C TYR A 59 -8.39 1.62 -46.57
N GLN A 60 -9.06 2.76 -46.67
CA GLN A 60 -9.30 3.43 -47.95
C GLN A 60 -7.98 3.97 -48.55
N GLN A 61 -7.10 4.55 -47.74
CA GLN A 61 -5.78 5.02 -48.18
C GLN A 61 -4.85 3.85 -48.53
N ASN A 62 -4.88 2.77 -47.73
CA ASN A 62 -4.15 1.52 -47.99
C ASN A 62 -4.52 0.95 -49.37
N ALA A 63 -5.83 0.81 -49.66
CA ALA A 63 -6.32 0.30 -50.94
C ALA A 63 -5.90 1.14 -52.17
N LEU A 64 -5.44 2.37 -51.98
CA LEU A 64 -4.91 3.25 -53.03
C LEU A 64 -3.37 3.12 -53.18
N ASN A 65 -2.68 2.55 -52.20
CA ASN A 65 -1.22 2.51 -52.05
C ASN A 65 -0.64 1.09 -51.88
N ASP A 66 -1.18 0.09 -52.61
CA ASP A 66 -0.74 -1.33 -52.63
C ASP A 66 0.77 -1.57 -52.95
N ALA A 67 1.53 -0.52 -53.26
CA ALA A 67 2.96 -0.59 -53.57
C ALA A 67 3.90 -0.47 -52.35
N LEU A 68 3.39 -0.06 -51.18
CA LEU A 68 4.17 0.09 -49.94
C LEU A 68 3.96 -1.11 -49.00
N PRO A 69 4.94 -1.46 -48.14
CA PRO A 69 4.73 -2.37 -47.01
C PRO A 69 3.69 -1.82 -46.02
N ASP A 70 2.95 -2.68 -45.33
CA ASP A 70 1.88 -2.30 -44.39
C ASP A 70 2.31 -1.29 -43.32
N GLU A 71 3.53 -1.42 -42.79
CA GLU A 71 4.10 -0.51 -41.79
C GLU A 71 4.34 0.91 -42.35
N GLU A 72 4.85 1.02 -43.57
CA GLU A 72 5.06 2.31 -44.25
C GLU A 72 3.73 2.96 -44.64
N GLN A 73 2.72 2.15 -44.97
CA GLN A 73 1.38 2.66 -45.22
C GLN A 73 0.72 3.20 -43.96
N LEU A 74 0.84 2.48 -42.84
CA LEU A 74 0.36 2.93 -41.54
C LEU A 74 1.07 4.22 -41.15
N LYS A 75 2.40 4.27 -41.23
CA LYS A 75 3.20 5.47 -40.99
C LYS A 75 2.73 6.67 -41.82
N ALA A 76 2.55 6.48 -43.13
CA ALA A 76 2.10 7.55 -44.03
C ALA A 76 0.67 8.03 -43.69
N TYR A 77 -0.21 7.14 -43.24
CA TYR A 77 -1.54 7.50 -42.78
C TYR A 77 -1.50 8.29 -41.46
N LEU A 78 -0.73 7.83 -40.48
CA LEU A 78 -0.58 8.53 -39.20
C LEU A 78 0.02 9.93 -39.40
N GLN A 79 1.00 10.07 -40.30
CA GLN A 79 1.56 11.37 -40.67
C GLN A 79 0.52 12.30 -41.32
N SER A 80 -0.36 11.79 -42.19
CA SER A 80 -1.39 12.63 -42.82
C SER A 80 -2.43 13.12 -41.81
N VAL A 81 -2.80 12.27 -40.83
CA VAL A 81 -3.65 12.68 -39.71
C VAL A 81 -2.93 13.74 -38.86
N ASN A 82 -1.66 13.54 -38.54
CA ASN A 82 -0.85 14.50 -37.78
C ASN A 82 -0.81 15.88 -38.48
N GLU A 83 -0.50 15.90 -39.78
CA GLU A 83 -0.45 17.12 -40.59
C GLU A 83 -1.80 17.86 -40.67
N GLN A 84 -2.92 17.13 -40.58
CA GLN A 84 -4.26 17.72 -40.59
C GLN A 84 -4.58 18.49 -39.31
N TYR A 85 -4.24 17.95 -38.13
CA TYR A 85 -4.68 18.50 -36.84
C TYR A 85 -3.61 19.36 -36.13
N LEU A 86 -2.33 19.09 -36.36
CA LEU A 86 -1.20 19.78 -35.73
C LEU A 86 -1.24 21.32 -35.84
N PRO A 87 -1.52 21.93 -37.02
CA PRO A 87 -1.48 23.39 -37.14
C PRO A 87 -2.53 24.09 -36.27
N ALA A 88 -3.75 23.54 -36.21
CA ALA A 88 -4.85 24.12 -35.43
C ALA A 88 -4.59 24.00 -33.92
N GLU A 89 -4.06 22.85 -33.49
CA GLU A 89 -3.68 22.63 -32.10
C GLU A 89 -2.55 23.56 -31.66
N ALA A 90 -1.50 23.66 -32.47
CA ALA A 90 -0.43 24.58 -32.18
C ALA A 90 -0.92 26.03 -32.09
N GLU A 91 -1.80 26.46 -32.99
CA GLU A 91 -2.36 27.83 -32.98
C GLU A 91 -3.19 28.09 -31.73
N ARG A 92 -3.90 27.07 -31.22
CA ARG A 92 -4.58 27.13 -29.93
C ARG A 92 -3.57 27.34 -28.80
N LEU A 93 -2.55 26.49 -28.74
CA LEU A 93 -1.56 26.47 -27.66
C LEU A 93 -0.62 27.68 -27.66
N SER A 94 -0.28 28.24 -28.82
CA SER A 94 0.62 29.42 -28.91
C SER A 94 -0.02 30.71 -28.39
N LYS A 95 -1.34 30.72 -28.19
CA LYS A 95 -2.08 31.82 -27.57
C LYS A 95 -2.00 31.80 -26.04
N ASN A 96 -1.48 30.72 -25.44
CA ASN A 96 -1.28 30.65 -24.01
C ASN A 96 -0.16 31.63 -23.59
N GLU A 97 -0.46 32.52 -22.66
CA GLU A 97 0.53 33.48 -22.15
C GLU A 97 1.64 32.77 -21.38
N ALA A 98 2.87 33.26 -21.52
CA ALA A 98 4.01 32.74 -20.80
C ALA A 98 3.94 33.09 -19.30
N LEU A 99 4.07 32.09 -18.43
CA LEU A 99 4.18 32.31 -16.99
C LEU A 99 5.55 32.90 -16.62
N TRP A 100 5.59 33.67 -15.54
CA TRP A 100 6.86 34.19 -14.99
C TRP A 100 7.85 33.06 -14.66
N SER A 101 7.32 31.89 -14.27
CA SER A 101 8.08 30.73 -13.82
C SER A 101 8.78 29.98 -14.96
N TYR A 102 8.49 30.29 -16.22
CA TYR A 102 9.17 29.68 -17.38
C TYR A 102 10.61 30.17 -17.58
N ASN A 103 10.92 31.38 -17.11
CA ASN A 103 12.24 31.96 -17.26
C ASN A 103 12.51 32.94 -16.12
N ILE A 104 13.30 32.48 -15.15
CA ILE A 104 13.75 33.29 -14.02
C ILE A 104 15.16 33.84 -14.22
N GLY A 105 15.80 33.59 -15.37
CA GLY A 105 17.17 34.03 -15.69
C GLY A 105 18.11 32.87 -16.00
N ASN A 106 19.34 33.17 -16.43
CA ASN A 106 20.36 32.16 -16.77
C ASN A 106 21.60 32.19 -15.86
N SER A 107 21.57 33.01 -14.80
CA SER A 107 22.66 33.16 -13.86
C SER A 107 22.11 33.25 -12.44
N LEU A 108 22.74 32.54 -11.50
CA LEU A 108 22.25 32.42 -10.12
C LEU A 108 22.21 33.75 -9.37
N ASP A 109 23.06 34.72 -9.72
CA ASP A 109 23.09 36.07 -9.15
C ASP A 109 22.04 37.02 -9.75
N LYS A 110 21.33 36.58 -10.80
CA LYS A 110 20.35 37.38 -11.55
C LYS A 110 18.98 36.70 -11.65
N LEU A 111 18.68 35.77 -10.74
CA LEU A 111 17.38 35.14 -10.70
C LEU A 111 16.30 36.16 -10.33
N THR A 112 15.16 36.13 -11.01
CA THR A 112 14.03 37.04 -10.75
C THR A 112 12.76 36.26 -10.42
N PHE A 113 12.05 36.71 -9.39
CA PHE A 113 10.78 36.13 -8.94
C PHE A 113 9.72 37.21 -8.90
N GLU A 114 8.61 37.00 -9.61
CA GLU A 114 7.47 37.92 -9.61
C GLU A 114 6.49 37.63 -8.47
N GLU A 115 6.41 36.37 -8.05
CA GLU A 115 5.61 35.88 -6.93
C GLU A 115 6.30 34.70 -6.23
N LYS A 116 5.80 34.34 -5.05
CA LYS A 116 6.29 33.18 -4.31
C LYS A 116 5.65 31.91 -4.92
N PRO A 117 6.43 30.88 -5.28
CA PRO A 117 5.88 29.64 -5.85
C PRO A 117 5.00 28.90 -4.84
N ASN A 118 3.97 28.21 -5.36
CA ASN A 118 3.00 27.45 -4.56
C ASN A 118 3.14 25.93 -4.74
N TYR A 119 2.91 25.15 -3.68
CA TYR A 119 2.97 23.69 -3.65
C TYR A 119 1.77 23.02 -2.92
N ASP A 120 0.70 23.78 -2.65
CA ASP A 120 -0.56 23.44 -1.95
C ASP A 120 -1.35 22.21 -2.45
N THR A 121 -1.10 21.71 -3.66
CA THR A 121 -2.04 20.91 -4.46
C THR A 121 -1.46 19.56 -4.87
N TYR A 122 -0.19 19.53 -5.28
CA TYR A 122 0.38 18.39 -5.97
C TYR A 122 1.49 17.65 -5.18
N ASP A 123 1.94 18.15 -4.03
CA ASP A 123 3.08 17.59 -3.27
C ASP A 123 4.36 17.47 -4.14
N LEU A 124 4.58 18.45 -5.03
CA LEU A 124 5.70 18.42 -5.97
C LEU A 124 7.04 18.39 -5.22
N LEU A 125 7.18 19.14 -4.12
CA LEU A 125 8.40 19.24 -3.31
C LEU A 125 8.88 17.89 -2.73
N ASN A 126 8.01 16.89 -2.63
CA ASN A 126 8.38 15.55 -2.17
C ASN A 126 8.28 14.48 -3.27
N THR A 127 7.73 14.84 -4.43
CA THR A 127 7.55 13.92 -5.56
C THR A 127 8.71 14.02 -6.54
N VAL A 128 9.10 15.26 -6.90
CA VAL A 128 10.16 15.48 -7.89
C VAL A 128 11.53 15.17 -7.31
N GLN A 129 12.43 14.73 -8.18
CA GLN A 129 13.83 14.47 -7.88
C GLN A 129 14.73 15.17 -8.89
N PRO A 130 15.97 15.55 -8.50
CA PRO A 130 16.98 15.96 -9.45
C PRO A 130 17.12 14.95 -10.60
N GLY A 131 17.05 15.45 -11.83
CA GLY A 131 17.10 14.67 -13.06
C GLY A 131 15.75 14.27 -13.61
N ASP A 132 14.65 14.38 -12.85
CA ASP A 132 13.33 14.15 -13.44
C ASP A 132 13.11 15.11 -14.62
N VAL A 133 12.50 14.61 -15.69
CA VAL A 133 12.11 15.39 -16.85
C VAL A 133 10.66 15.82 -16.63
N ILE A 134 10.36 17.11 -16.79
CA ILE A 134 8.97 17.59 -16.78
C ILE A 134 8.54 17.76 -18.22
N PHE A 135 7.44 17.13 -18.59
CA PHE A 135 6.76 17.31 -19.87
C PHE A 135 5.56 18.23 -19.67
N GLU A 136 5.48 19.30 -20.45
CA GLU A 136 4.39 20.27 -20.43
C GLU A 136 3.54 20.10 -21.68
N LYS A 137 2.27 19.72 -21.53
CA LYS A 137 1.37 19.46 -22.65
C LYS A 137 0.87 20.75 -23.30
N GLU A 138 0.48 21.76 -22.52
CA GLU A 138 -0.22 22.95 -23.03
C GLU A 138 0.73 24.05 -23.54
N ARG A 139 1.73 23.68 -24.34
CA ARG A 139 2.69 24.60 -24.98
C ARG A 139 2.87 24.28 -26.45
N ALA A 140 3.17 25.29 -27.26
CA ALA A 140 3.57 25.09 -28.65
C ALA A 140 4.52 26.20 -29.10
N VAL A 141 5.30 25.90 -30.12
CA VAL A 141 6.23 26.86 -30.72
C VAL A 141 6.03 26.91 -32.24
N PHE A 142 5.92 28.12 -32.76
CA PHE A 142 5.85 28.40 -34.20
C PHE A 142 7.13 28.99 -34.73
N PHE A 143 7.69 28.35 -35.75
CA PHE A 143 8.70 28.94 -36.62
C PHE A 143 8.27 28.82 -38.07
N PRO A 144 8.83 29.64 -39.00
CA PRO A 144 8.53 29.52 -40.41
C PRO A 144 8.75 28.07 -40.89
N ASN A 145 7.65 27.40 -41.28
CA ASN A 145 7.60 26.01 -41.74
C ASN A 145 7.92 24.92 -40.69
N VAL A 146 7.92 25.24 -39.39
CA VAL A 146 8.07 24.25 -38.30
C VAL A 146 7.06 24.54 -37.19
N VAL A 147 6.30 23.52 -36.84
CA VAL A 147 5.35 23.52 -35.73
C VAL A 147 5.75 22.40 -34.81
N VAL A 148 5.99 22.69 -33.53
CA VAL A 148 6.24 21.66 -32.54
C VAL A 148 5.38 21.91 -31.31
N LEU A 149 4.74 20.85 -30.84
CA LEU A 149 3.95 20.86 -29.62
C LEU A 149 4.80 20.53 -28.40
N HIS A 150 4.27 20.94 -27.27
CA HIS A 150 4.73 20.65 -25.93
C HIS A 150 6.10 21.26 -25.60
N HIS A 151 6.52 21.02 -24.35
CA HIS A 151 7.81 21.44 -23.87
C HIS A 151 8.37 20.41 -22.89
N VAL A 152 9.69 20.39 -22.76
CA VAL A 152 10.36 19.54 -21.77
C VAL A 152 11.53 20.26 -21.12
N MET A 153 11.79 19.90 -19.87
CA MET A 153 12.88 20.45 -19.06
C MET A 153 13.44 19.40 -18.10
N ILE A 154 14.62 19.65 -17.54
CA ILE A 154 15.18 18.82 -16.45
C ILE A 154 15.05 19.55 -15.12
N VAL A 155 14.59 18.83 -14.09
CA VAL A 155 14.66 19.27 -12.69
C VAL A 155 16.12 19.30 -12.25
N GLU A 156 16.63 20.47 -11.93
CA GLU A 156 17.99 20.62 -11.38
C GLU A 156 18.01 20.20 -9.91
N GLY A 157 17.03 20.65 -9.14
CA GLY A 157 16.91 20.32 -7.72
C GLY A 157 15.92 21.22 -6.98
N ILE A 158 15.86 21.03 -5.67
CA ILE A 158 15.02 21.80 -4.76
C ILE A 158 15.93 22.67 -3.90
N TYR A 159 15.67 23.97 -3.87
CA TYR A 159 16.50 24.96 -3.21
C TYR A 159 15.70 25.76 -2.20
N GLU A 160 16.32 26.15 -1.08
CA GLU A 160 15.81 27.16 -0.15
C GLU A 160 16.72 28.38 -0.24
N GLU A 161 16.19 29.48 -0.76
CA GLU A 161 16.96 30.70 -1.04
C GLU A 161 16.14 31.94 -0.69
N THR A 162 16.82 33.07 -0.49
CA THR A 162 16.20 34.38 -0.25
C THR A 162 16.25 35.20 -1.53
N HIS A 163 15.08 35.66 -1.99
CA HIS A 163 14.94 36.47 -3.19
C HIS A 163 14.06 37.70 -2.94
N LEU A 164 14.22 38.73 -3.77
CA LEU A 164 13.36 39.91 -3.74
C LEU A 164 12.08 39.66 -4.55
N ILE A 165 10.92 39.76 -3.89
CA ILE A 165 9.60 39.73 -4.52
C ILE A 165 8.89 41.03 -4.16
N ASN A 166 8.52 41.82 -5.18
CA ASN A 166 7.85 43.12 -4.99
C ASN A 166 8.59 44.05 -3.99
N GLY A 167 9.93 44.05 -4.03
CA GLY A 167 10.78 44.88 -3.17
C GLY A 167 10.96 44.38 -1.73
N LYS A 168 10.49 43.18 -1.41
CA LYS A 168 10.64 42.54 -0.09
C LYS A 168 11.45 41.26 -0.21
N GLU A 169 12.41 41.07 0.70
CA GLU A 169 13.14 39.80 0.80
C GLU A 169 12.21 38.72 1.38
N GLU A 170 12.13 37.60 0.67
CA GLU A 170 11.35 36.43 1.06
C GLU A 170 12.24 35.20 0.94
N THR A 171 12.27 34.37 1.98
CA THR A 171 12.92 33.05 1.97
C THR A 171 11.87 31.99 1.69
N PHE A 172 12.11 31.14 0.69
CA PHE A 172 11.18 30.07 0.33
C PHE A 172 11.89 28.91 -0.36
N ARG A 173 11.25 27.74 -0.31
CA ARG A 173 11.66 26.55 -1.05
C ARG A 173 11.06 26.55 -2.44
N TYR A 174 11.82 26.14 -3.45
CA TYR A 174 11.31 26.00 -4.81
C TYR A 174 12.03 24.92 -5.61
N ILE A 175 11.34 24.36 -6.61
CA ILE A 175 11.89 23.42 -7.58
C ILE A 175 12.48 24.23 -8.73
N ARG A 176 13.80 24.16 -8.93
CA ARG A 176 14.48 24.82 -10.05
C ARG A 176 14.64 23.84 -11.20
N THR A 177 14.29 24.28 -12.40
CA THR A 177 14.44 23.52 -13.64
C THR A 177 15.46 24.20 -14.55
N ILE A 178 15.99 23.46 -15.53
CA ILE A 178 16.78 24.02 -16.63
C ILE A 178 16.12 23.62 -17.94
N GLU A 179 15.86 24.61 -18.79
CA GLU A 179 15.10 24.48 -20.05
C GLU A 179 15.64 25.41 -21.13
N ALA A 180 15.40 25.07 -22.41
CA ALA A 180 15.67 25.95 -23.54
C ALA A 180 14.37 26.60 -24.01
N VAL A 181 14.20 27.89 -23.75
CA VAL A 181 12.96 28.62 -24.04
C VAL A 181 13.18 29.73 -25.05
N LYS A 182 12.15 30.01 -25.84
CA LYS A 182 12.11 31.19 -26.69
C LYS A 182 11.53 32.38 -25.93
N GLN A 183 12.28 33.46 -25.85
CA GLN A 183 11.85 34.74 -25.30
C GLN A 183 11.65 35.76 -26.45
N SER A 184 10.42 36.25 -26.60
CA SER A 184 10.07 37.23 -27.64
C SER A 184 10.72 38.59 -27.40
N GLU A 185 10.80 39.01 -26.13
CA GLU A 185 11.41 40.27 -25.68
C GLU A 185 12.47 39.99 -24.61
N PRO A 186 13.70 39.60 -25.00
CA PRO A 186 14.73 39.23 -24.06
C PRO A 186 15.30 40.45 -23.31
N THR A 187 15.52 40.28 -22.02
CA THR A 187 16.19 41.26 -21.15
C THR A 187 17.41 40.61 -20.48
N GLU A 188 18.20 41.40 -19.74
CA GLU A 188 19.31 40.82 -18.98
C GLU A 188 18.88 39.86 -17.85
N PHE A 189 17.62 39.97 -17.41
CA PHE A 189 17.01 39.14 -16.35
C PHE A 189 16.15 38.00 -16.89
N LYS A 190 15.60 38.17 -18.10
CA LYS A 190 14.86 37.14 -18.85
C LYS A 190 15.47 36.98 -20.24
N PRO A 191 16.63 36.31 -20.36
CA PRO A 191 17.32 36.14 -21.64
C PRO A 191 16.64 35.08 -22.51
N ASP A 192 16.87 35.14 -23.81
CA ASP A 192 16.48 34.09 -24.76
C ASP A 192 17.48 32.93 -24.70
N GLY A 193 17.03 31.67 -24.69
CA GLY A 193 17.92 30.50 -24.69
C GLY A 193 17.77 29.52 -23.54
N VAL A 194 18.89 28.91 -23.14
CA VAL A 194 18.95 27.98 -22.00
C VAL A 194 18.95 28.77 -20.69
N VAL A 195 17.92 28.56 -19.88
CA VAL A 195 17.64 29.34 -18.68
C VAL A 195 17.23 28.43 -17.52
N TYR A 196 17.15 29.03 -16.34
CA TYR A 196 16.47 28.47 -15.20
C TYR A 196 14.97 28.76 -15.27
N GLY A 197 14.18 27.77 -14.87
CA GLY A 197 12.74 27.89 -14.62
C GLY A 197 12.40 27.49 -13.19
N VAL A 198 11.13 27.68 -12.84
CA VAL A 198 10.51 27.21 -11.59
C VAL A 198 9.38 26.28 -11.95
N LEU A 199 9.33 25.12 -11.30
CA LEU A 199 8.16 24.25 -11.31
C LEU A 199 7.38 24.47 -10.02
N ASP A 200 6.13 24.91 -10.13
CA ASP A 200 5.22 25.08 -9.01
C ASP A 200 3.81 24.60 -9.41
N ASP A 201 2.87 24.56 -8.47
CA ASP A 201 1.52 24.04 -8.73
C ASP A 201 0.77 24.81 -9.82
N LYS A 202 1.00 26.14 -9.89
CA LYS A 202 0.35 26.99 -10.88
C LYS A 202 0.84 26.62 -12.28
N ARG A 203 2.16 26.47 -12.44
CA ARG A 203 2.75 25.97 -13.70
C ARG A 203 2.25 24.57 -14.02
N PHE A 204 2.31 23.67 -13.04
CA PHE A 204 1.94 22.26 -13.20
C PHE A 204 0.50 22.08 -13.68
N ASP A 205 -0.44 22.85 -13.14
CA ASP A 205 -1.85 22.85 -13.56
C ASP A 205 -2.04 23.55 -14.92
N TYR A 206 -1.43 24.73 -15.10
CA TYR A 206 -1.58 25.55 -16.31
C TYR A 206 -1.04 24.86 -17.57
N ALA A 207 0.06 24.12 -17.44
CA ALA A 207 0.74 23.45 -18.53
C ALA A 207 0.38 21.96 -18.68
N GLU A 208 -0.51 21.44 -17.82
CA GLU A 208 -0.86 20.01 -17.72
C GLU A 208 0.38 19.10 -17.63
N ASP A 209 1.21 19.37 -16.63
CA ASP A 209 2.54 18.76 -16.52
C ASP A 209 2.49 17.26 -16.19
N THR A 210 3.45 16.53 -16.74
CA THR A 210 3.76 15.14 -16.39
C THR A 210 5.20 15.03 -15.90
N ILE A 211 5.40 14.38 -14.75
CA ILE A 211 6.73 14.08 -14.22
C ILE A 211 7.20 12.75 -14.81
N LEU A 212 8.30 12.79 -15.55
CA LEU A 212 8.93 11.64 -16.19
C LEU A 212 10.26 11.34 -15.49
N ARG A 213 10.39 10.13 -14.94
CA ARG A 213 11.61 9.67 -14.29
C ARG A 213 12.32 8.66 -15.16
N VAL A 214 13.65 8.73 -15.23
CA VAL A 214 14.50 7.72 -15.90
C VAL A 214 14.91 6.67 -14.87
N PRO A 215 14.20 5.53 -14.72
CA PRO A 215 14.44 4.56 -13.65
C PRO A 215 15.80 3.85 -13.77
N GLU A 216 16.29 3.63 -14.99
CA GLU A 216 17.58 2.97 -15.22
C GLU A 216 18.78 3.89 -14.95
N ALA A 217 18.57 5.20 -14.83
CA ALA A 217 19.65 6.14 -14.57
C ALA A 217 20.12 6.06 -13.10
N THR A 218 21.41 5.80 -12.91
CA THR A 218 22.04 5.91 -11.59
C THR A 218 22.01 7.36 -11.08
N THR A 219 22.14 7.57 -9.77
CA THR A 219 22.29 8.92 -9.19
C THR A 219 23.44 9.70 -9.84
N LEU A 220 24.54 9.02 -10.20
CA LEU A 220 25.68 9.65 -10.88
C LEU A 220 25.32 10.09 -12.31
N GLN A 221 24.53 9.30 -13.05
CA GLN A 221 24.05 9.68 -14.38
C GLN A 221 23.10 10.87 -14.32
N LYS A 222 22.16 10.88 -13.37
CA LYS A 222 21.26 12.04 -13.18
C LYS A 222 22.08 13.31 -12.90
N ASN A 223 23.10 13.22 -12.04
CA ASN A 223 24.00 14.34 -11.78
C ASN A 223 24.80 14.77 -13.01
N ALA A 224 25.29 13.83 -13.83
CA ALA A 224 26.00 14.14 -15.07
C ALA A 224 25.09 14.82 -16.11
N ALA A 225 23.83 14.38 -16.25
CA ALA A 225 22.84 15.02 -17.11
C ALA A 225 22.54 16.46 -16.65
N ILE A 226 22.31 16.67 -15.35
CA ILE A 226 22.13 18.01 -14.76
C ILE A 226 23.37 18.88 -14.98
N GLN A 227 24.57 18.33 -14.83
CA GLN A 227 25.80 19.07 -15.08
C GLN A 227 25.96 19.44 -16.55
N PHE A 228 25.61 18.54 -17.48
CA PHE A 228 25.66 18.82 -18.92
C PHE A 228 24.75 20.00 -19.26
N ILE A 229 23.49 19.96 -18.83
CA ILE A 229 22.50 21.00 -19.16
C ILE A 229 22.85 22.33 -18.49
N ARG A 230 23.38 22.31 -17.25
CA ARG A 230 23.88 23.51 -16.57
C ARG A 230 25.01 24.17 -17.35
N ASN A 231 25.92 23.40 -17.96
CA ASN A 231 26.99 23.93 -18.80
C ASN A 231 26.47 24.56 -20.12
N GLN A 232 25.18 24.43 -20.43
CA GLN A 232 24.56 25.03 -21.61
C GLN A 232 23.86 26.36 -21.31
N LEU A 233 23.76 26.80 -20.05
CA LEU A 233 23.09 28.04 -19.65
C LEU A 233 23.57 29.25 -20.46
N GLY A 234 22.63 30.07 -20.91
CA GLY A 234 22.86 31.25 -21.73
C GLY A 234 23.10 31.00 -23.21
N LYS A 235 23.18 29.74 -23.67
CA LYS A 235 23.21 29.45 -25.10
C LYS A 235 21.85 29.77 -25.75
N PRO A 236 21.82 30.41 -26.93
CA PRO A 236 20.59 30.77 -27.62
C PRO A 236 19.63 29.60 -27.89
N TYR A 237 18.34 29.93 -27.95
CA TYR A 237 17.31 29.01 -28.40
C TYR A 237 17.27 28.99 -29.93
N HIS A 238 17.15 27.81 -30.53
CA HIS A 238 16.94 27.69 -31.97
C HIS A 238 16.20 26.40 -32.33
N ILE A 239 15.31 26.50 -33.31
CA ILE A 239 14.67 25.37 -33.97
C ILE A 239 14.42 25.69 -35.44
N SER A 240 14.65 24.71 -36.31
CA SER A 240 14.41 24.73 -37.75
C SER A 240 14.36 23.30 -38.28
N ILE A 241 13.87 23.08 -39.51
CA ILE A 241 13.87 21.75 -40.13
C ILE A 241 15.30 21.19 -40.20
N ASP A 242 16.27 22.01 -40.59
CA ASP A 242 17.67 21.63 -40.66
C ASP A 242 18.24 21.26 -39.28
N PHE A 243 17.88 22.00 -38.24
CA PHE A 243 18.25 21.68 -36.86
C PHE A 243 17.72 20.31 -36.43
N LEU A 244 16.46 20.03 -36.75
CA LEU A 244 15.78 18.80 -36.39
C LEU A 244 16.35 17.58 -37.15
N GLN A 245 16.65 17.74 -38.44
CA GLN A 245 17.27 16.69 -39.25
C GLN A 245 18.73 16.39 -38.86
N HIS A 246 19.42 17.33 -38.23
CA HIS A 246 20.82 17.21 -37.81
C HIS A 246 20.98 17.31 -36.29
N LYS A 247 20.23 16.47 -35.56
CA LYS A 247 20.38 16.37 -34.11
C LYS A 247 21.84 16.05 -33.74
N SER A 248 22.33 16.66 -32.66
CA SER A 248 23.65 16.35 -32.13
C SER A 248 23.67 16.56 -30.63
N ARG A 249 24.41 15.72 -29.92
CA ARG A 249 24.59 15.79 -28.47
C ARG A 249 25.83 16.55 -28.01
N LEU A 250 26.63 17.11 -28.93
CA LEU A 250 27.88 17.79 -28.58
C LEU A 250 27.66 18.98 -27.65
N SER A 251 28.47 19.08 -26.59
CA SER A 251 28.42 20.25 -25.69
C SER A 251 28.88 21.55 -26.36
N THR A 252 29.51 21.48 -27.53
CA THR A 252 29.99 22.64 -28.31
C THR A 252 28.93 23.27 -29.19
N ARG A 253 27.70 22.74 -29.24
CA ARG A 253 26.61 23.35 -30.02
C ARG A 253 26.40 24.80 -29.65
N GLU A 254 26.10 25.62 -30.64
CA GLU A 254 25.89 27.07 -30.46
C GLU A 254 24.49 27.39 -29.94
N ASN A 255 23.52 26.47 -30.11
CA ASN A 255 22.13 26.68 -29.77
C ASN A 255 21.42 25.37 -29.41
N TRP A 256 20.25 25.51 -28.77
CA TRP A 256 19.47 24.39 -28.25
C TRP A 256 17.97 24.56 -28.50
N TYR A 257 17.30 23.42 -28.67
CA TYR A 257 15.86 23.22 -28.58
C TYR A 257 15.56 22.35 -27.35
N CYS A 258 14.39 22.51 -26.74
CA CYS A 258 14.09 21.95 -25.41
C CYS A 258 14.32 20.44 -25.32
N SER A 259 13.70 19.64 -26.18
CA SER A 259 13.84 18.18 -26.15
C SER A 259 15.22 17.70 -26.60
N THR A 260 15.83 18.33 -27.61
CA THR A 260 17.20 17.99 -28.02
C THR A 260 18.22 18.25 -26.90
N LEU A 261 18.01 19.29 -26.09
CA LEU A 261 18.84 19.59 -24.93
C LEU A 261 18.71 18.51 -23.83
N VAL A 262 17.47 18.16 -23.47
CA VAL A 262 17.18 17.13 -22.47
C VAL A 262 17.71 15.76 -22.92
N TRP A 263 17.46 15.38 -24.17
CA TRP A 263 18.01 14.18 -24.78
C TRP A 263 19.54 14.17 -24.74
N ALA A 264 20.20 15.24 -25.19
CA ALA A 264 21.66 15.31 -25.18
C ALA A 264 22.24 15.19 -23.76
N ALA A 265 21.55 15.71 -22.74
CA ALA A 265 21.97 15.58 -21.34
C ALA A 265 22.04 14.12 -20.89
N TYR A 266 21.00 13.34 -21.15
CA TYR A 266 20.93 11.91 -20.78
C TYR A 266 21.76 11.02 -21.69
N MET A 267 21.80 11.33 -22.99
CA MET A 267 22.61 10.64 -23.97
C MET A 267 24.12 10.78 -23.65
N ASN A 268 24.54 11.87 -23.00
CA ASN A 268 25.93 12.05 -22.61
C ASN A 268 26.27 11.55 -21.18
N ALA A 269 25.27 11.11 -20.40
CA ALA A 269 25.46 10.78 -18.99
C ALA A 269 25.92 9.33 -18.78
N THR A 270 27.14 9.13 -18.30
CA THR A 270 27.71 7.79 -18.08
C THR A 270 27.50 7.27 -16.65
N PRO A 271 27.43 5.94 -16.43
CA PRO A 271 27.23 5.33 -15.11
C PRO A 271 28.23 5.75 -14.02
N ASP A 272 29.45 6.15 -14.42
CA ASP A 272 30.50 6.63 -13.53
C ASP A 272 30.45 8.15 -13.27
N GLY A 273 29.39 8.84 -13.73
CA GLY A 273 29.13 10.26 -13.49
C GLY A 273 29.92 11.22 -14.37
N ARG A 274 30.48 10.75 -15.49
CA ARG A 274 31.14 11.60 -16.49
C ARG A 274 30.14 12.03 -17.57
N ILE A 275 30.51 13.11 -18.27
CA ILE A 275 29.87 13.54 -19.50
C ILE A 275 30.74 13.00 -20.64
N ASP A 276 30.19 12.10 -21.46
CA ASP A 276 30.83 11.61 -22.67
C ASP A 276 30.11 12.15 -23.91
N ASP A 277 30.48 13.35 -24.34
CA ASP A 277 29.93 14.00 -25.53
C ASP A 277 30.75 13.72 -26.81
N LYS A 278 31.72 12.80 -26.78
CA LYS A 278 32.68 12.60 -27.89
C LYS A 278 32.69 11.18 -28.46
N THR A 279 32.45 10.16 -27.65
CA THR A 279 32.45 8.76 -28.11
C THR A 279 31.23 8.51 -28.99
N PRO A 280 31.35 8.25 -30.31
CA PRO A 280 30.17 8.14 -31.17
C PRO A 280 29.20 7.06 -30.67
N GLU A 281 27.89 7.32 -30.77
CA GLU A 281 26.85 6.53 -30.09
C GLU A 281 26.76 5.07 -30.54
N TYR A 282 27.19 4.77 -31.76
CA TYR A 282 27.26 3.41 -32.31
C TYR A 282 28.45 2.58 -31.78
N TYR A 283 29.32 3.15 -30.94
CA TYR A 283 30.42 2.40 -30.35
C TYR A 283 29.92 1.49 -29.21
N PRO A 284 30.39 0.23 -29.13
CA PRO A 284 29.91 -0.74 -28.13
C PRO A 284 30.14 -0.34 -26.66
N ASN A 285 31.04 0.62 -26.41
CA ASN A 285 31.35 1.10 -25.06
C ASN A 285 30.65 2.42 -24.72
N PHE A 286 29.76 2.91 -25.58
CA PHE A 286 28.91 4.05 -25.28
C PHE A 286 27.83 3.62 -24.26
N GLN A 287 27.62 4.44 -23.22
CA GLN A 287 26.76 4.10 -22.06
C GLN A 287 25.77 5.21 -21.73
N GLY A 288 25.48 6.07 -22.70
CA GLY A 288 24.41 7.07 -22.60
C GLY A 288 23.04 6.43 -22.52
N ILE A 289 22.06 7.20 -22.06
CA ILE A 289 20.65 6.80 -22.07
C ILE A 289 19.97 7.56 -23.21
N ASP A 290 19.54 6.82 -24.22
CA ASP A 290 18.79 7.39 -25.34
C ASP A 290 17.32 7.56 -24.94
N LEU A 291 16.87 8.81 -24.85
CA LEU A 291 15.49 9.15 -24.54
C LEU A 291 14.62 9.33 -25.78
N GLU A 292 15.17 9.17 -26.98
CA GLU A 292 14.34 9.14 -28.19
C GLU A 292 13.57 7.81 -28.27
N THR A 293 12.35 7.84 -28.79
CA THR A 293 11.57 6.63 -29.06
C THR A 293 11.78 6.18 -30.52
N ASP A 294 11.50 4.92 -30.83
CA ASP A 294 11.58 4.36 -32.20
C ASP A 294 10.17 4.19 -32.83
N ASP A 295 9.24 5.12 -32.56
CA ASP A 295 7.82 5.01 -32.94
C ASP A 295 7.56 5.43 -34.41
N LEU A 296 6.48 4.92 -35.02
CA LEU A 296 6.06 5.23 -36.39
C LEU A 296 5.78 6.72 -36.61
N LEU A 297 5.34 7.42 -35.55
CA LEU A 297 5.07 8.87 -35.55
C LEU A 297 6.31 9.74 -35.27
N ASN A 298 7.52 9.21 -35.37
CA ASN A 298 8.72 10.02 -35.18
C ASN A 298 8.82 11.15 -36.24
N GLU A 299 8.84 12.39 -35.74
CA GLU A 299 9.16 13.58 -36.51
C GLU A 299 10.68 13.71 -36.72
N PRO A 300 11.17 14.56 -37.62
CA PRO A 300 12.60 14.81 -37.72
C PRO A 300 13.16 15.30 -36.36
N GLY A 301 14.21 14.65 -35.86
CA GLY A 301 14.87 15.02 -34.62
C GLY A 301 14.19 14.48 -33.37
N VAL A 302 14.64 14.94 -32.19
CA VAL A 302 14.06 14.52 -30.91
C VAL A 302 13.03 15.54 -30.47
N THR A 303 11.75 15.16 -30.44
CA THR A 303 10.63 15.99 -29.98
C THR A 303 10.30 15.73 -28.50
N PRO A 304 9.52 16.62 -27.84
CA PRO A 304 8.97 16.34 -26.51
C PRO A 304 8.19 15.03 -26.42
N ASN A 305 7.41 14.69 -27.45
CA ASN A 305 6.61 13.46 -27.51
C ASN A 305 7.47 12.21 -27.62
N ASP A 306 8.66 12.30 -28.21
CA ASP A 306 9.59 11.17 -28.25
C ASP A 306 10.10 10.83 -26.85
N ILE A 307 10.36 11.86 -26.03
CA ILE A 307 10.75 11.66 -24.63
C ILE A 307 9.58 11.14 -23.79
N LEU A 308 8.37 11.69 -23.97
CA LEU A 308 7.17 11.22 -23.26
C LEU A 308 6.88 9.74 -23.51
N ARG A 309 7.07 9.27 -24.75
CA ARG A 309 6.78 7.91 -25.20
C ARG A 309 7.97 6.97 -25.10
N SER A 310 9.14 7.46 -24.69
CA SER A 310 10.33 6.64 -24.54
C SER A 310 10.12 5.53 -23.52
N ASN A 311 10.53 4.31 -23.87
CA ASN A 311 10.55 3.18 -22.93
C ASN A 311 11.59 3.34 -21.80
N LYS A 312 12.37 4.43 -21.83
CA LYS A 312 13.37 4.79 -20.81
C LYS A 312 12.82 5.68 -19.71
N VAL A 313 11.59 6.16 -19.82
CA VAL A 313 10.95 6.99 -18.80
C VAL A 313 9.71 6.32 -18.22
N GLU A 314 9.41 6.67 -16.97
CA GLU A 314 8.19 6.27 -16.27
C GLU A 314 7.48 7.51 -15.71
N LYS A 315 6.16 7.58 -15.88
CA LYS A 315 5.34 8.61 -15.22
C LYS A 315 5.40 8.41 -13.71
N THR A 316 5.66 9.49 -12.97
CA THR A 316 5.82 9.45 -11.52
C THR A 316 4.71 10.24 -10.81
N SER A 317 4.23 9.69 -9.69
CA SER A 317 3.34 10.34 -8.73
C SER A 317 3.81 10.05 -7.29
N PRO A 318 3.31 10.79 -6.27
CA PRO A 318 3.59 10.51 -4.87
C PRO A 318 3.21 9.07 -4.54
N SER A 319 4.19 8.30 -4.14
CA SER A 319 4.05 6.89 -3.83
C SER A 319 4.87 6.54 -2.58
N PHE A 320 4.61 5.36 -2.02
CA PHE A 320 5.26 4.87 -0.81
C PHE A 320 6.19 3.72 -1.17
N ALA A 321 7.39 3.68 -0.58
CA ALA A 321 8.35 2.60 -0.84
C ALA A 321 7.78 1.21 -0.53
N ASP A 322 7.02 1.09 0.56
CA ASP A 322 6.35 -0.15 0.98
C ASP A 322 4.83 -0.10 0.69
N TYR A 323 4.46 0.34 -0.52
CA TYR A 323 3.06 0.47 -0.91
C TYR A 323 2.30 -0.87 -0.77
N LYS A 324 1.19 -0.83 -0.05
CA LYS A 324 0.28 -1.95 0.13
C LYS A 324 -1.12 -1.63 -0.38
N TYR A 325 -1.72 -2.62 -1.03
CA TYR A 325 -3.11 -2.56 -1.49
C TYR A 325 -4.06 -3.06 -0.38
N TYR A 326 -4.58 -2.13 0.42
CA TYR A 326 -5.45 -2.40 1.58
C TYR A 326 -6.87 -2.76 1.19
N LEU A 327 -7.39 -2.18 0.11
CA LEU A 327 -8.77 -2.41 -0.35
C LEU A 327 -8.89 -3.58 -1.33
N GLN A 328 -7.98 -4.57 -1.28
CA GLN A 328 -8.09 -5.77 -2.09
C GLN A 328 -9.41 -6.50 -1.79
N ASN A 329 -10.29 -6.62 -2.79
CA ASN A 329 -11.62 -7.22 -2.67
C ASN A 329 -12.56 -6.49 -1.68
N VAL A 330 -12.31 -5.21 -1.41
CA VAL A 330 -13.20 -4.31 -0.68
C VAL A 330 -13.84 -3.37 -1.71
N ILE A 331 -15.16 -3.37 -1.80
CA ILE A 331 -15.85 -2.53 -2.80
C ILE A 331 -15.75 -1.06 -2.34
N SER A 332 -14.96 -0.26 -3.06
CA SER A 332 -14.77 1.17 -2.80
C SER A 332 -15.66 2.01 -3.72
N SER A 333 -16.30 3.04 -3.19
CA SER A 333 -17.02 4.02 -4.02
C SER A 333 -17.01 5.41 -3.38
N PRO A 334 -16.74 6.48 -4.15
CA PRO A 334 -16.93 7.83 -3.65
C PRO A 334 -18.42 8.11 -3.37
N ILE A 335 -18.70 8.96 -2.39
CA ILE A 335 -20.07 9.35 -2.03
C ILE A 335 -20.68 10.14 -3.19
N GLY A 336 -21.80 9.63 -3.73
CA GLY A 336 -22.44 10.15 -4.94
C GLY A 336 -22.16 9.29 -6.18
N GLY A 337 -21.25 8.31 -6.07
CA GLY A 337 -21.00 7.32 -7.12
C GLY A 337 -22.13 6.29 -7.27
N PRO A 338 -22.23 5.62 -8.43
CA PRO A 338 -23.33 4.71 -8.76
C PRO A 338 -23.38 3.44 -7.91
N ALA A 339 -22.29 3.09 -7.20
CA ALA A 339 -22.16 1.86 -6.42
C ALA A 339 -22.16 2.08 -4.89
N ILE A 340 -22.50 3.28 -4.40
CA ILE A 340 -22.39 3.64 -2.99
C ILE A 340 -23.19 2.73 -2.03
N GLU A 341 -24.34 2.19 -2.47
CA GLU A 341 -25.17 1.31 -1.64
C GLU A 341 -24.54 -0.07 -1.43
N LEU A 342 -23.68 -0.50 -2.35
CA LEU A 342 -22.96 -1.77 -2.30
C LEU A 342 -21.52 -1.61 -1.76
N ALA A 343 -21.09 -0.38 -1.51
CA ALA A 343 -19.72 -0.09 -1.14
C ALA A 343 -19.43 -0.45 0.33
N ASP A 344 -18.36 -1.23 0.50
CA ASP A 344 -17.75 -1.54 1.80
C ASP A 344 -16.90 -0.38 2.31
N PHE A 345 -16.36 0.44 1.40
CA PHE A 345 -15.58 1.63 1.67
C PHE A 345 -16.16 2.85 0.96
N THR A 346 -16.34 3.95 1.69
CA THR A 346 -16.90 5.20 1.16
C THR A 346 -16.10 6.41 1.61
N PHE A 347 -15.95 7.39 0.72
CA PHE A 347 -15.25 8.64 0.96
C PHE A 347 -15.83 9.78 0.12
N ARG A 348 -15.57 11.04 0.46
CA ARG A 348 -15.80 12.18 -0.44
C ARG A 348 -14.43 12.72 -0.84
N GLU A 349 -14.21 12.99 -2.11
CA GLU A 349 -12.95 13.56 -2.62
C GLU A 349 -12.54 14.83 -1.85
N ASN A 350 -13.51 15.70 -1.58
CA ASN A 350 -13.29 16.96 -0.85
C ASN A 350 -13.42 16.83 0.67
N SER A 351 -13.29 15.63 1.23
CA SER A 351 -13.43 15.37 2.67
C SER A 351 -12.24 14.58 3.19
N ASN A 352 -11.81 14.95 4.39
CA ASN A 352 -10.76 14.24 5.12
C ASN A 352 -11.26 12.93 5.76
N VAL A 353 -12.50 12.50 5.48
CA VAL A 353 -13.19 11.44 6.22
C VAL A 353 -13.49 10.24 5.32
N TYR A 354 -13.10 9.07 5.79
CA TYR A 354 -13.18 7.77 5.13
C TYR A 354 -13.97 6.81 6.02
N ASN A 355 -14.85 6.02 5.43
CA ASN A 355 -15.78 5.19 6.17
C ASN A 355 -15.82 3.76 5.64
N LEU A 356 -15.79 2.80 6.55
CA LEU A 356 -16.04 1.38 6.30
C LEU A 356 -17.46 0.98 6.74
N ARG A 357 -18.04 0.01 6.02
CA ARG A 357 -19.38 -0.55 6.24
C ARG A 357 -19.32 -2.08 6.26
N ASN A 358 -20.47 -2.75 6.31
CA ASN A 358 -20.60 -4.21 6.10
C ASN A 358 -19.62 -5.08 6.89
N ASN A 359 -19.46 -4.80 8.19
CA ASN A 359 -18.53 -5.49 9.10
C ASN A 359 -17.03 -5.30 8.83
N TYR A 360 -16.64 -4.44 7.89
CA TYR A 360 -15.26 -3.97 7.79
C TYR A 360 -14.96 -2.90 8.85
N ARG A 361 -13.73 -2.92 9.35
CA ARG A 361 -13.22 -2.06 10.41
C ARG A 361 -11.80 -1.65 10.11
N PHE A 362 -11.46 -0.42 10.47
CA PHE A 362 -10.07 0.02 10.57
C PHE A 362 -9.52 -0.45 11.92
N ILE A 363 -8.40 -1.16 11.91
CA ILE A 363 -7.66 -1.53 13.12
C ILE A 363 -6.32 -0.80 13.08
N ALA A 364 -6.03 -0.05 14.15
CA ALA A 364 -4.72 0.56 14.37
C ALA A 364 -4.09 -0.01 15.63
N ILE A 365 -2.84 -0.47 15.56
CA ILE A 365 -2.07 -0.93 16.72
C ILE A 365 -0.94 0.06 16.94
N ASP A 366 -0.93 0.69 18.11
CA ASP A 366 0.13 1.62 18.51
C ASP A 366 1.44 0.85 18.68
N LYS A 367 2.47 1.21 17.91
CA LYS A 367 3.77 0.53 17.88
C LYS A 367 4.52 0.65 19.22
N ASN A 368 4.24 1.69 20.02
CA ASN A 368 4.94 1.96 21.27
C ASN A 368 4.42 1.12 22.44
N ASN A 369 3.11 0.88 22.51
CA ASN A 369 2.47 0.16 23.63
C ASN A 369 1.68 -1.08 23.21
N GLN A 370 1.66 -1.40 21.91
CA GLN A 370 0.94 -2.53 21.30
C GLN A 370 -0.57 -2.53 21.56
N LYS A 371 -1.15 -1.38 21.94
CA LYS A 371 -2.58 -1.26 22.20
C LYS A 371 -3.35 -1.15 20.87
N PRO A 372 -4.35 -2.02 20.62
CA PRO A 372 -5.18 -1.92 19.45
C PRO A 372 -6.35 -0.94 19.68
N TYR A 373 -6.67 -0.22 18.62
CA TYR A 373 -7.81 0.68 18.45
C TYR A 373 -8.60 0.26 17.22
N VAL A 374 -9.90 0.53 17.23
CA VAL A 374 -10.79 0.17 16.14
C VAL A 374 -11.82 1.25 15.88
N SER A 375 -12.12 1.49 14.61
CA SER A 375 -13.19 2.38 14.18
C SER A 375 -13.74 1.94 12.82
N THR A 376 -14.92 2.44 12.49
CA THR A 376 -15.47 2.42 11.12
C THR A 376 -15.16 3.70 10.37
N GLU A 377 -14.74 4.76 11.06
CA GLU A 377 -14.33 6.02 10.49
C GLU A 377 -12.81 6.12 10.52
N LEU A 378 -12.26 6.92 9.62
CA LEU A 378 -10.88 7.34 9.60
C LEU A 378 -10.87 8.78 9.10
N THR A 379 -10.10 9.64 9.77
CA THR A 379 -9.87 11.01 9.31
C THR A 379 -8.39 11.21 9.00
N LEU A 380 -8.09 11.68 7.79
CA LEU A 380 -6.76 12.13 7.37
C LEU A 380 -6.88 13.44 6.59
N GLY A 381 -6.15 14.49 7.01
CA GLY A 381 -6.08 15.75 6.29
C GLY A 381 -5.67 16.91 7.18
N ARG A 382 -6.16 18.12 6.89
CA ARG A 382 -5.90 19.32 7.70
C ARG A 382 -7.18 19.87 8.33
N THR A 383 -7.07 20.47 9.52
CA THR A 383 -8.15 21.28 10.10
C THR A 383 -8.32 22.60 9.36
N SER A 384 -9.39 23.34 9.64
CA SER A 384 -9.57 24.72 9.13
C SER A 384 -8.42 25.67 9.52
N GLY A 385 -7.65 25.35 10.57
CA GLY A 385 -6.46 26.08 10.98
C GLY A 385 -5.15 25.55 10.36
N GLY A 386 -5.22 24.69 9.34
CA GLY A 386 -4.06 24.14 8.62
C GLY A 386 -3.29 23.03 9.36
N SER A 387 -3.72 22.66 10.57
CA SER A 387 -3.04 21.63 11.37
C SER A 387 -3.32 20.22 10.83
N LEU A 388 -2.27 19.41 10.67
CA LEU A 388 -2.36 18.01 10.26
C LEU A 388 -3.14 17.17 11.29
N VAL A 389 -4.06 16.35 10.79
CA VAL A 389 -4.89 15.43 11.56
C VAL A 389 -4.86 14.05 10.90
N ALA A 390 -4.52 13.04 11.70
CA ALA A 390 -4.66 11.63 11.38
C ALA A 390 -5.24 10.93 12.61
N GLN A 391 -6.45 10.36 12.50
CA GLN A 391 -7.17 9.79 13.63
C GLN A 391 -8.22 8.76 13.19
N LEU A 392 -8.51 7.75 14.01
CA LEU A 392 -9.61 6.80 13.76
C LEU A 392 -10.99 7.38 14.08
N ASP A 393 -11.04 8.26 15.06
CA ASP A 393 -12.25 8.94 15.50
C ASP A 393 -11.83 10.22 16.23
N ILE A 394 -12.82 10.98 16.68
CA ILE A 394 -12.59 12.24 17.40
C ILE A 394 -11.82 12.09 18.73
N PHE A 395 -11.65 10.87 19.25
CA PHE A 395 -10.96 10.60 20.52
C PHE A 395 -9.60 9.91 20.35
N THR A 396 -9.32 9.37 19.16
CA THR A 396 -8.17 8.50 18.90
C THR A 396 -7.25 9.12 17.85
N LYS A 397 -6.49 10.14 18.26
CA LYS A 397 -5.49 10.81 17.42
C LYS A 397 -4.19 10.01 17.37
N PHE A 398 -3.65 9.83 16.17
CA PHE A 398 -2.36 9.16 15.98
C PHE A 398 -1.20 10.09 16.29
N LEU A 399 -0.17 9.52 16.91
CA LEU A 399 1.11 10.19 17.06
C LEU A 399 1.84 10.15 15.71
N LEU A 400 2.20 11.32 15.20
CA LEU A 400 2.97 11.48 13.97
C LEU A 400 4.44 11.13 14.20
N THR A 401 5.09 10.56 13.19
CA THR A 401 6.56 10.38 13.17
C THR A 401 7.26 11.74 13.08
N ASP A 402 8.55 11.80 13.38
CA ASP A 402 9.32 13.05 13.24
C ASP A 402 9.45 13.46 11.77
N GLU A 403 9.62 12.50 10.87
CA GLU A 403 9.58 12.72 9.42
C GLU A 403 8.26 13.37 8.99
N ALA A 404 7.11 12.89 9.48
CA ALA A 404 5.82 13.47 9.15
C ALA A 404 5.67 14.90 9.69
N LYS A 405 6.16 15.17 10.90
CA LYS A 405 6.14 16.51 11.49
C LYS A 405 6.97 17.49 10.68
N GLU A 406 8.15 17.06 10.22
CA GLU A 406 9.03 17.87 9.38
C GLU A 406 8.42 18.06 7.98
N LYS A 407 8.03 16.98 7.32
CA LYS A 407 7.45 16.99 5.97
C LYS A 407 6.21 17.88 5.89
N TYR A 408 5.30 17.77 6.86
CA TYR A 408 4.03 18.51 6.85
C TYR A 408 4.02 19.74 7.76
N ALA A 409 5.21 20.18 8.23
CA ALA A 409 5.39 21.46 8.93
C ALA A 409 4.96 22.62 8.04
N ASP A 410 5.30 22.53 6.75
CA ASP A 410 4.78 23.44 5.74
C ASP A 410 3.31 23.11 5.48
N SER A 411 2.43 24.06 5.80
CA SER A 411 0.99 23.90 5.58
C SER A 411 0.63 23.82 4.10
N SER A 412 1.54 24.27 3.22
CA SER A 412 1.37 24.15 1.77
C SER A 412 1.60 22.76 1.23
N ILE A 413 2.07 21.80 2.02
CA ILE A 413 2.20 20.44 1.48
C ILE A 413 0.84 19.74 1.63
N PRO A 414 0.17 19.32 0.54
CA PRO A 414 -1.12 18.64 0.63
C PRO A 414 -0.93 17.28 1.28
N VAL A 415 -1.88 16.89 2.13
CA VAL A 415 -1.86 15.57 2.77
C VAL A 415 -2.25 14.48 1.77
N ILE A 416 -3.17 14.82 0.86
CA ILE A 416 -3.62 13.95 -0.23
C ILE A 416 -3.47 14.76 -1.52
N PRO A 417 -2.45 14.48 -2.32
CA PRO A 417 -2.16 15.26 -3.52
C PRO A 417 -3.22 15.03 -4.61
N LYS A 418 -3.57 16.08 -5.36
CA LYS A 418 -4.57 16.00 -6.45
C LYS A 418 -4.13 15.09 -7.61
N MET A 419 -2.84 14.82 -7.76
CA MET A 419 -2.35 13.90 -8.79
C MET A 419 -2.57 12.42 -8.47
N ILE A 420 -3.04 12.08 -7.26
CA ILE A 420 -3.46 10.71 -6.96
C ILE A 420 -4.83 10.47 -7.60
N ALA A 421 -4.92 9.44 -8.44
CA ALA A 421 -6.18 9.05 -9.07
C ALA A 421 -7.25 8.75 -8.00
N THR A 422 -8.51 9.06 -8.28
CA THR A 422 -9.60 8.99 -7.30
C THR A 422 -9.76 7.57 -6.73
N GLU A 423 -9.61 6.57 -7.58
CA GLU A 423 -9.61 5.14 -7.26
C GLU A 423 -8.47 4.71 -6.33
N ASP A 424 -7.35 5.43 -6.33
CA ASP A 424 -6.14 5.13 -5.56
C ASP A 424 -6.08 5.89 -4.23
N ILE A 425 -6.83 6.98 -4.08
CA ILE A 425 -6.92 7.77 -2.84
C ILE A 425 -7.07 6.89 -1.59
N PRO A 426 -7.96 5.87 -1.56
CA PRO A 426 -8.11 5.05 -0.37
C PRO A 426 -6.80 4.38 0.05
N ASN A 427 -6.15 3.67 -0.87
CA ASN A 427 -4.90 2.97 -0.56
C ASN A 427 -3.79 3.98 -0.24
N TYR A 428 -3.74 5.13 -0.90
CA TYR A 428 -2.81 6.21 -0.57
C TYR A 428 -2.96 6.63 0.90
N VAL A 429 -4.19 6.90 1.36
CA VAL A 429 -4.50 7.29 2.74
C VAL A 429 -4.02 6.25 3.77
N MET A 430 -4.23 4.96 3.51
CA MET A 430 -3.82 3.90 4.43
C MET A 430 -2.29 3.69 4.45
N ASN A 431 -1.62 3.84 3.31
CA ASN A 431 -0.17 3.83 3.27
C ASN A 431 0.41 5.05 3.99
N TRP A 432 -0.17 6.23 3.76
CA TRP A 432 0.20 7.46 4.47
C TRP A 432 0.19 7.27 5.98
N ILE A 433 -0.89 6.69 6.52
CA ILE A 433 -1.00 6.46 7.98
C ILE A 433 0.08 5.48 8.47
N ASN A 434 0.31 4.39 7.75
CA ASN A 434 1.32 3.41 8.15
C ASN A 434 2.75 3.95 8.12
N THR A 435 3.05 4.85 7.17
CA THR A 435 4.36 5.50 7.00
C THR A 435 4.56 6.63 8.02
N TYR A 436 3.59 7.52 8.15
CA TYR A 436 3.75 8.80 8.85
C TYR A 436 3.20 8.82 10.28
N THR A 437 2.77 7.67 10.81
CA THR A 437 2.33 7.55 12.21
C THR A 437 3.02 6.41 12.96
N HIS A 438 2.99 6.48 14.29
CA HIS A 438 3.43 5.40 15.18
C HIS A 438 2.42 4.25 15.30
N CYS A 439 1.52 4.09 14.34
CA CYS A 439 0.58 2.97 14.30
C CYS A 439 0.92 2.01 13.16
N SER A 440 0.63 0.72 13.34
CA SER A 440 0.36 -0.19 12.22
C SER A 440 -1.14 -0.18 11.96
N PHE A 441 -1.53 -0.08 10.70
CA PHE A 441 -2.92 0.15 10.30
C PHE A 441 -3.35 -0.89 9.26
N GLU A 442 -4.55 -1.44 9.43
CA GLU A 442 -5.10 -2.49 8.58
C GLU A 442 -6.62 -2.36 8.43
N VAL A 443 -7.16 -2.81 7.29
CA VAL A 443 -8.60 -2.98 7.07
C VAL A 443 -8.96 -4.44 7.33
N VAL A 444 -9.91 -4.70 8.23
CA VAL A 444 -10.25 -6.04 8.70
C VAL A 444 -11.76 -6.27 8.64
N TYR A 445 -12.17 -7.44 8.16
CA TYR A 445 -13.55 -7.92 8.28
C TYR A 445 -13.75 -8.64 9.61
N SER A 446 -14.78 -8.28 10.38
CA SER A 446 -15.12 -8.92 11.65
C SER A 446 -16.62 -8.85 11.99
N GLN A 447 -17.24 -10.00 12.24
CA GLN A 447 -18.63 -10.11 12.72
C GLN A 447 -18.78 -9.85 14.22
N ASP A 448 -17.69 -10.02 14.99
CA ASP A 448 -17.64 -9.75 16.43
C ASP A 448 -16.33 -9.01 16.77
N ILE A 449 -16.32 -7.73 16.39
CA ILE A 449 -15.13 -6.89 16.54
C ILE A 449 -14.75 -6.69 18.01
N THR A 450 -15.71 -6.78 18.94
CA THR A 450 -15.43 -6.67 20.37
C THR A 450 -14.59 -7.84 20.84
N THR A 451 -14.96 -9.08 20.47
CA THR A 451 -14.14 -10.25 20.76
C THR A 451 -12.79 -10.15 20.09
N ASP A 452 -12.74 -9.88 18.78
CA ASP A 452 -11.48 -9.81 18.02
C ASP A 452 -10.50 -8.76 18.58
N LEU A 453 -11.00 -7.57 18.95
CA LEU A 453 -10.20 -6.52 19.58
C LEU A 453 -9.65 -6.95 20.94
N ASN A 454 -10.44 -7.66 21.74
CA ASN A 454 -9.98 -8.18 23.02
C ASN A 454 -8.91 -9.26 22.83
N HIS A 455 -9.03 -10.11 21.80
CA HIS A 455 -7.98 -11.07 21.46
C HIS A 455 -6.67 -10.38 21.06
N LEU A 456 -6.74 -9.33 20.23
CA LEU A 456 -5.55 -8.53 19.88
C LEU A 456 -4.92 -7.86 21.10
N ARG A 457 -5.76 -7.29 21.99
CA ARG A 457 -5.28 -6.54 23.16
C ARG A 457 -4.64 -7.42 24.22
N TYR A 458 -5.29 -8.55 24.52
CA TYR A 458 -4.96 -9.34 25.70
C TYR A 458 -4.31 -10.68 25.36
N ASN A 459 -4.39 -11.16 24.11
CA ASN A 459 -3.73 -12.38 23.68
C ASN A 459 -2.85 -12.15 22.44
N PRO A 460 -1.95 -11.13 22.41
CA PRO A 460 -1.21 -10.76 21.21
C PRO A 460 -0.29 -11.90 20.71
N SER A 461 0.27 -12.72 21.59
CA SER A 461 1.11 -13.87 21.21
C SER A 461 0.34 -14.98 20.47
N TYR A 462 -0.99 -14.99 20.60
CA TYR A 462 -1.88 -16.01 20.03
C TYR A 462 -2.83 -15.43 18.98
N THR A 463 -2.68 -14.14 18.65
CA THR A 463 -3.61 -13.42 17.80
C THR A 463 -2.83 -12.65 16.75
N LYS A 464 -3.23 -12.80 15.49
CA LYS A 464 -2.66 -12.04 14.38
C LYS A 464 -3.74 -11.64 13.40
N ILE A 465 -3.49 -10.62 12.60
CA ILE A 465 -4.29 -10.36 11.41
C ILE A 465 -3.73 -11.19 10.26
N ALA A 466 -4.58 -11.92 9.56
CA ALA A 466 -4.20 -12.75 8.43
C ALA A 466 -5.32 -12.82 7.39
N LYS A 467 -4.95 -13.09 6.13
CA LYS A 467 -5.94 -13.35 5.06
C LYS A 467 -6.68 -14.66 5.33
N LYS A 468 -8.01 -14.59 5.30
CA LYS A 468 -8.93 -15.73 5.38
C LYS A 468 -10.08 -15.56 4.38
N ALA A 469 -10.72 -16.67 4.01
CA ALA A 469 -11.91 -16.63 3.18
C ALA A 469 -13.01 -15.79 3.86
N HIS A 470 -13.61 -14.87 3.10
CA HIS A 470 -14.74 -14.08 3.57
C HIS A 470 -15.91 -15.02 3.91
N PRO A 471 -16.62 -14.85 5.04
CA PRO A 471 -17.61 -15.84 5.48
C PRO A 471 -18.80 -16.05 4.53
N ILE A 472 -19.07 -15.08 3.67
CA ILE A 472 -20.20 -15.09 2.71
C ILE A 472 -19.69 -15.23 1.27
N ASN A 473 -18.49 -14.71 0.99
CA ASN A 473 -18.02 -14.51 -0.38
C ASN A 473 -16.74 -15.33 -0.58
N ASN A 474 -16.50 -15.86 -1.79
CA ASN A 474 -15.40 -16.80 -2.02
C ASN A 474 -14.02 -16.14 -2.25
N TYR A 475 -13.79 -14.93 -1.73
CA TYR A 475 -12.53 -14.21 -1.83
C TYR A 475 -11.84 -14.07 -0.46
N GLN A 476 -10.55 -13.73 -0.46
CA GLN A 476 -9.76 -13.55 0.75
C GLN A 476 -9.87 -12.11 1.27
N VAL A 477 -10.06 -11.97 2.58
CA VAL A 477 -10.04 -10.69 3.32
C VAL A 477 -9.17 -10.82 4.56
N ASN A 478 -8.64 -9.71 5.07
CA ASN A 478 -7.95 -9.70 6.34
C ASN A 478 -8.96 -9.91 7.49
N GLN A 479 -8.65 -10.84 8.39
CA GLN A 479 -9.45 -11.15 9.59
C GLN A 479 -8.53 -11.27 10.79
N VAL A 480 -9.06 -11.02 11.99
CA VAL A 480 -8.36 -11.39 13.23
C VAL A 480 -8.43 -12.90 13.38
N VAL A 481 -7.27 -13.52 13.58
CA VAL A 481 -7.14 -14.96 13.75
C VAL A 481 -6.53 -15.23 15.10
N HIS A 482 -7.31 -15.88 15.96
CA HIS A 482 -6.85 -16.39 17.23
C HIS A 482 -6.53 -17.89 17.12
N THR A 483 -5.32 -18.26 17.50
CA THR A 483 -4.87 -19.65 17.58
C THR A 483 -4.50 -19.94 19.04
N PRO A 484 -5.37 -20.63 19.80
CA PRO A 484 -5.09 -20.92 21.20
C PRO A 484 -3.84 -21.80 21.34
N PRO A 485 -3.15 -21.78 22.52
CA PRO A 485 -2.03 -22.65 22.79
C PRO A 485 -2.42 -24.12 22.55
N PRO A 486 -1.55 -24.93 21.92
CA PRO A 486 -1.86 -26.34 21.66
C PRO A 486 -2.06 -27.10 22.97
N PHE A 487 -3.14 -27.87 23.09
CA PHE A 487 -3.41 -28.73 24.24
C PHE A 487 -3.76 -30.14 23.76
N THR A 488 -3.12 -31.14 24.34
CA THR A 488 -3.35 -32.55 24.01
C THR A 488 -4.20 -33.17 25.11
N GLN A 489 -5.48 -33.38 24.85
CA GLN A 489 -6.36 -34.04 25.79
C GLN A 489 -5.94 -35.51 26.00
N GLN A 490 -5.71 -35.92 27.24
CA GLN A 490 -5.59 -37.34 27.57
C GLN A 490 -7.00 -37.93 27.46
N ARG A 491 -7.23 -39.01 26.71
CA ARG A 491 -8.60 -39.55 26.52
C ARG A 491 -9.11 -40.30 27.76
N PHE A 492 -9.12 -39.63 28.92
CA PHE A 492 -9.71 -40.14 30.14
C PHE A 492 -11.14 -39.61 30.26
N ASP A 493 -12.10 -40.51 30.42
CA ASP A 493 -13.51 -40.16 30.54
C ASP A 493 -13.87 -39.99 32.03
N TYR A 494 -13.73 -38.76 32.54
CA TYR A 494 -14.07 -38.44 33.93
C TYR A 494 -15.59 -38.42 34.14
N THR A 495 -16.35 -38.21 33.06
CA THR A 495 -17.80 -38.13 33.06
C THR A 495 -18.50 -39.45 32.72
N GLU A 496 -17.75 -40.55 32.64
CA GLU A 496 -18.28 -41.88 32.33
C GLU A 496 -19.45 -42.25 33.28
N ASN A 497 -20.60 -42.59 32.68
CA ASN A 497 -21.87 -42.91 33.35
C ASN A 497 -22.51 -41.75 34.14
N LEU A 498 -22.05 -40.51 33.97
CA LEU A 498 -22.63 -39.31 34.58
C LEU A 498 -23.55 -38.57 33.60
N THR A 499 -24.58 -37.92 34.13
CA THR A 499 -25.42 -37.00 33.35
C THR A 499 -24.83 -35.60 33.37
N VAL A 500 -24.45 -35.09 32.20
CA VAL A 500 -23.86 -33.74 32.03
C VAL A 500 -24.88 -32.83 31.36
N TYR A 501 -25.13 -31.66 31.96
CA TYR A 501 -25.97 -30.62 31.40
C TYR A 501 -25.14 -29.44 30.92
N GLU A 502 -25.16 -29.20 29.61
CA GLU A 502 -24.48 -28.09 28.95
C GLU A 502 -25.52 -27.02 28.58
N HIS A 503 -25.45 -25.81 29.15
CA HIS A 503 -26.42 -24.73 28.83
C HIS A 503 -25.77 -23.35 28.69
N TYR A 504 -26.35 -22.49 27.84
CA TYR A 504 -25.73 -21.21 27.45
C TYR A 504 -26.05 -20.03 28.39
N GLU A 505 -27.09 -20.15 29.22
CA GLU A 505 -27.50 -19.11 30.19
C GLU A 505 -27.34 -19.59 31.64
N LEU A 506 -26.68 -18.78 32.48
CA LEU A 506 -26.32 -19.05 33.89
C LEU A 506 -27.46 -18.82 34.90
N SER A 507 -28.66 -18.46 34.45
CA SER A 507 -29.73 -17.99 35.34
C SER A 507 -30.34 -19.09 36.23
N ASN A 508 -30.02 -20.37 36.02
CA ASN A 508 -30.45 -21.44 36.91
C ASN A 508 -29.46 -22.61 36.87
N PRO A 509 -28.73 -22.95 37.95
CA PRO A 509 -27.54 -23.79 37.83
C PRO A 509 -27.82 -25.29 37.69
N ASN A 510 -29.05 -25.78 37.92
CA ASN A 510 -29.43 -27.17 37.62
C ASN A 510 -30.93 -27.34 37.29
N PRO A 511 -31.39 -26.96 36.09
CA PRO A 511 -32.79 -27.11 35.69
C PRO A 511 -33.18 -28.55 35.32
N ALA A 512 -32.23 -29.50 35.26
CA ALA A 512 -32.43 -30.84 34.69
C ALA A 512 -32.04 -32.03 35.60
N PHE A 513 -31.76 -31.79 36.89
CA PHE A 513 -31.27 -32.81 37.85
C PHE A 513 -29.98 -33.54 37.41
N ALA A 514 -29.15 -32.91 36.56
CA ALA A 514 -27.91 -33.50 36.09
C ALA A 514 -26.89 -33.66 37.22
N ASP A 515 -25.99 -34.64 37.07
CA ASP A 515 -24.89 -34.89 38.00
C ASP A 515 -23.82 -33.78 37.90
N ILE A 516 -23.66 -33.19 36.69
CA ILE A 516 -22.75 -32.07 36.44
C ILE A 516 -23.45 -31.02 35.56
N SER A 517 -23.23 -29.73 35.84
CA SER A 517 -23.75 -28.60 35.06
C SER A 517 -22.64 -27.60 34.72
N HIS A 518 -22.61 -27.09 33.48
CA HIS A 518 -21.69 -26.02 33.08
C HIS A 518 -22.20 -25.12 31.95
N ASN A 519 -21.67 -23.89 31.88
CA ASN A 519 -21.90 -22.98 30.77
C ASN A 519 -20.79 -23.06 29.72
N LYS A 520 -21.15 -23.61 28.56
CA LYS A 520 -20.23 -23.85 27.44
C LYS A 520 -19.73 -22.56 26.77
N MET A 521 -20.52 -21.49 26.71
CA MET A 521 -20.16 -20.24 26.00
C MET A 521 -19.54 -19.17 26.91
N ALA A 522 -20.01 -19.05 28.15
CA ALA A 522 -19.38 -18.14 29.11
C ALA A 522 -18.04 -18.70 29.59
N GLY A 523 -17.91 -20.04 29.67
CA GLY A 523 -16.74 -20.72 30.19
C GLY A 523 -16.50 -20.42 31.67
N GLY A 524 -15.94 -21.38 32.41
CA GLY A 524 -15.28 -21.06 33.67
C GLY A 524 -15.87 -21.60 34.95
N TRP A 525 -16.97 -22.36 34.91
CA TRP A 525 -17.50 -23.05 36.10
C TRP A 525 -18.08 -24.42 35.76
N TYR A 526 -17.67 -25.44 36.52
CA TYR A 526 -18.27 -26.78 36.53
C TYR A 526 -18.86 -27.03 37.91
N TYR A 527 -20.18 -27.28 37.99
CA TYR A 527 -20.88 -27.53 39.25
C TYR A 527 -21.24 -29.02 39.36
N PHE A 528 -21.03 -29.61 40.55
CA PHE A 528 -21.30 -31.03 40.82
C PHE A 528 -22.51 -31.18 41.76
N TYR A 529 -23.39 -32.13 41.44
CA TYR A 529 -24.66 -32.38 42.12
C TYR A 529 -24.83 -33.86 42.45
N ASN A 530 -25.96 -34.25 43.05
CA ASN A 530 -26.33 -35.65 43.29
C ASN A 530 -25.25 -36.47 44.02
N ASN A 531 -24.60 -35.86 45.03
CA ASN A 531 -23.50 -36.44 45.81
C ASN A 531 -22.22 -36.72 45.00
N PHE A 532 -22.07 -36.10 43.83
CA PHE A 532 -20.79 -36.01 43.13
C PHE A 532 -20.00 -34.79 43.57
N TYR A 533 -18.68 -34.95 43.62
CA TYR A 533 -17.73 -33.92 44.01
C TYR A 533 -16.48 -34.00 43.14
N ALA A 534 -15.82 -32.86 42.94
CA ALA A 534 -14.43 -32.85 42.49
C ALA A 534 -13.53 -33.23 43.67
N LEU A 535 -12.93 -34.41 43.62
CA LEU A 535 -11.89 -34.85 44.54
C LEU A 535 -10.53 -34.35 44.06
N VAL A 536 -9.86 -33.55 44.88
CA VAL A 536 -8.57 -32.92 44.57
C VAL A 536 -7.50 -33.49 45.48
N ARG A 537 -6.52 -34.18 44.90
CA ARG A 537 -5.32 -34.67 45.60
C ARG A 537 -4.24 -33.61 45.51
N LEU A 538 -3.76 -33.16 46.66
CA LEU A 538 -2.71 -32.15 46.80
C LEU A 538 -1.31 -32.75 46.60
N GLU A 539 -0.32 -31.89 46.34
CA GLU A 539 1.09 -32.28 46.17
C GLU A 539 1.65 -33.06 47.37
N ASN A 540 1.19 -32.77 48.59
CA ASN A 540 1.59 -33.49 49.81
C ASN A 540 0.90 -34.85 49.99
N GLY A 541 0.07 -35.28 49.03
CA GLY A 541 -0.64 -36.56 49.04
C GLY A 541 -1.99 -36.56 49.78
N THR A 542 -2.37 -35.46 50.44
CA THR A 542 -3.69 -35.33 51.09
C THR A 542 -4.79 -34.94 50.10
N TYR A 543 -6.04 -35.18 50.46
CA TYR A 543 -7.23 -34.98 49.64
C TYR A 543 -8.12 -33.87 50.20
N ARG A 544 -8.73 -33.13 49.28
CA ARG A 544 -9.81 -32.17 49.49
C ARG A 544 -10.92 -32.42 48.49
N TYR A 545 -12.07 -31.81 48.71
CA TYR A 545 -13.19 -31.89 47.78
C TYR A 545 -13.76 -30.50 47.49
N ALA A 546 -14.46 -30.39 46.36
CA ALA A 546 -15.25 -29.22 46.02
C ALA A 546 -16.57 -29.58 45.32
N THR A 547 -17.57 -28.73 45.52
CA THR A 547 -18.85 -28.78 44.82
C THR A 547 -18.82 -28.05 43.47
N TYR A 548 -17.70 -27.39 43.16
CA TYR A 548 -17.47 -26.80 41.85
C TYR A 548 -15.97 -26.62 41.55
N LEU A 549 -15.64 -26.58 40.26
CA LEU A 549 -14.37 -26.12 39.72
C LEU A 549 -14.56 -24.80 38.99
N ARG A 550 -13.58 -23.91 39.08
CA ARG A 550 -13.56 -22.61 38.42
C ARG A 550 -12.31 -22.47 37.55
N PHE A 551 -12.52 -22.16 36.27
CA PHE A 551 -11.46 -21.78 35.34
C PHE A 551 -11.61 -20.31 35.02
N HIS A 552 -10.65 -19.50 35.45
CA HIS A 552 -10.77 -18.05 35.35
C HIS A 552 -9.63 -17.46 34.51
N GLY A 553 -9.80 -17.57 33.19
CA GLY A 553 -9.16 -16.66 32.24
C GLY A 553 -10.10 -15.50 31.94
N SER A 554 -9.61 -14.27 32.10
CA SER A 554 -10.32 -13.08 31.63
C SER A 554 -9.37 -12.21 30.83
N PHE A 555 -9.92 -11.28 30.08
CA PHE A 555 -9.14 -10.28 29.37
C PHE A 555 -8.11 -9.54 30.24
N SER A 556 -8.29 -9.45 31.56
CA SER A 556 -7.34 -8.78 32.46
C SER A 556 -6.54 -9.71 33.38
N THR A 557 -6.76 -11.03 33.32
CA THR A 557 -6.13 -12.00 34.22
C THR A 557 -5.81 -13.26 33.43
N ALA A 558 -4.53 -13.60 33.33
CA ALA A 558 -4.10 -14.78 32.60
C ALA A 558 -4.64 -16.05 33.25
N VAL A 559 -4.95 -17.07 32.44
CA VAL A 559 -5.54 -18.32 32.93
C VAL A 559 -4.63 -18.97 33.97
N ALA A 560 -3.30 -18.90 33.84
CA ALA A 560 -2.38 -19.47 34.82
C ALA A 560 -2.39 -18.77 36.20
N GLU A 561 -3.03 -17.62 36.33
CA GLU A 561 -3.05 -16.85 37.59
C GLU A 561 -4.27 -17.16 38.46
N ARG A 562 -5.35 -17.69 37.88
CA ARG A 562 -6.62 -17.85 38.61
C ARG A 562 -7.41 -19.05 38.10
N ASN A 563 -7.18 -20.24 38.66
CA ASN A 563 -8.10 -21.37 38.55
C ASN A 563 -8.20 -22.03 39.90
N GLY A 564 -9.39 -22.49 40.28
CA GLY A 564 -9.62 -22.94 41.64
C GLY A 564 -10.77 -23.92 41.81
N TYR A 565 -10.93 -24.37 43.05
CA TYR A 565 -11.97 -25.28 43.50
C TYR A 565 -12.54 -24.78 44.85
N GLY A 566 -13.86 -24.75 44.98
CA GLY A 566 -14.51 -24.18 46.17
C GLY A 566 -14.30 -22.66 46.34
N LEU A 567 -14.69 -22.12 47.50
CA LEU A 567 -14.87 -20.66 47.66
C LEU A 567 -13.61 -19.80 47.59
N ASN A 568 -12.39 -20.32 47.79
CA ASN A 568 -11.13 -19.55 47.72
C ASN A 568 -9.85 -20.42 47.62
N TYR A 569 -9.88 -21.59 46.97
CA TYR A 569 -8.64 -22.38 46.76
C TYR A 569 -8.26 -22.37 45.30
N ASP A 570 -7.07 -21.85 44.99
CA ASP A 570 -6.52 -21.91 43.64
C ASP A 570 -5.59 -23.11 43.48
N TYR A 571 -5.57 -23.68 42.29
CA TYR A 571 -4.64 -24.72 41.88
C TYR A 571 -3.22 -24.16 41.77
N THR A 572 -2.23 -24.99 42.09
CA THR A 572 -0.83 -24.62 41.96
C THR A 572 -0.33 -24.98 40.57
N MET A 573 -0.16 -23.98 39.70
CA MET A 573 0.34 -24.21 38.33
C MET A 573 1.76 -24.79 38.31
N THR A 574 2.02 -25.74 37.40
CA THR A 574 3.37 -26.24 37.11
C THR A 574 4.23 -25.15 36.44
N ALA A 575 5.56 -25.36 36.42
CA ALA A 575 6.47 -24.43 35.74
C ALA A 575 6.17 -24.33 34.23
N GLU A 576 5.96 -25.47 33.57
CA GLU A 576 5.56 -25.55 32.16
C GLU A 576 4.26 -24.77 31.89
N ALA A 577 3.28 -24.90 32.79
CA ALA A 577 2.00 -24.22 32.61
C ALA A 577 2.12 -22.70 32.76
N LYS A 578 2.95 -22.21 33.69
CA LYS A 578 3.22 -20.77 33.83
C LYS A 578 3.94 -20.22 32.61
N GLU A 579 4.89 -20.97 32.08
CA GLU A 579 5.59 -20.60 30.85
C GLU A 579 4.63 -20.52 29.65
N LYS A 580 3.77 -21.53 29.50
CA LYS A 580 2.89 -21.66 28.34
C LYS A 580 1.62 -20.82 28.40
N TYR A 581 1.05 -20.60 29.58
CA TYR A 581 -0.26 -19.95 29.78
C TYR A 581 -0.20 -18.70 30.67
N GLY A 582 0.99 -18.29 31.12
CA GLY A 582 1.19 -17.08 31.92
C GLY A 582 0.80 -15.79 31.20
N ASN A 583 0.69 -15.82 29.87
CA ASN A 583 0.24 -14.70 29.03
C ASN A 583 -0.97 -15.07 28.16
N TYR A 584 -1.77 -16.06 28.57
CA TYR A 584 -3.01 -16.43 27.88
C TYR A 584 -4.22 -16.00 28.70
N TYR A 585 -4.92 -14.96 28.25
CA TYR A 585 -5.98 -14.23 28.93
C TYR A 585 -7.39 -14.63 28.45
N ASN A 586 -7.51 -15.68 27.65
CA ASN A 586 -8.81 -16.23 27.27
C ASN A 586 -9.14 -17.46 28.11
N ASN A 587 -10.43 -17.75 28.28
CA ASN A 587 -10.86 -18.91 29.04
C ASN A 587 -10.58 -20.20 28.23
N ILE A 588 -9.66 -21.04 28.72
CA ILE A 588 -9.22 -22.25 28.02
C ILE A 588 -10.33 -23.30 27.87
N VAL A 589 -11.32 -23.29 28.76
CA VAL A 589 -12.46 -24.24 28.72
C VAL A 589 -13.69 -23.68 28.01
N LYS A 590 -13.60 -22.49 27.38
CA LYS A 590 -14.69 -21.96 26.57
C LYS A 590 -14.93 -22.88 25.38
N ASN A 591 -16.18 -23.29 25.21
CA ASN A 591 -16.64 -24.25 24.21
C ASN A 591 -15.98 -25.65 24.32
N GLN A 592 -15.52 -26.03 25.52
CA GLN A 592 -14.91 -27.34 25.80
C GLN A 592 -15.78 -28.18 26.75
N SER A 593 -15.50 -29.49 26.82
CA SER A 593 -16.17 -30.42 27.74
C SER A 593 -15.60 -30.36 29.16
N VAL A 594 -16.32 -30.96 30.11
CA VAL A 594 -15.83 -31.15 31.49
C VAL A 594 -14.53 -31.94 31.51
N ASP A 595 -14.45 -33.04 30.75
CA ASP A 595 -13.25 -33.88 30.66
C ASP A 595 -12.04 -33.07 30.18
N PHE A 596 -12.21 -32.24 29.14
CA PHE A 596 -11.14 -31.38 28.65
C PHE A 596 -10.57 -30.48 29.76
N GLY A 597 -11.45 -29.88 30.57
CA GLY A 597 -11.03 -29.00 31.65
C GLY A 597 -10.28 -29.76 32.76
N ILE A 598 -10.75 -30.94 33.14
CA ILE A 598 -10.10 -31.76 34.17
C ILE A 598 -8.75 -32.28 33.67
N ASP A 599 -8.65 -32.73 32.42
CA ASP A 599 -7.36 -33.10 31.81
C ASP A 599 -6.38 -31.93 31.81
N TRP A 600 -6.87 -30.73 31.49
CA TRP A 600 -6.03 -29.54 31.50
C TRP A 600 -5.49 -29.26 32.90
N LEU A 601 -6.33 -29.34 33.94
CA LEU A 601 -5.88 -29.22 35.34
C LEU A 601 -4.85 -30.30 35.69
N ASN A 602 -5.14 -31.56 35.38
CA ASN A 602 -4.29 -32.69 35.73
C ASN A 602 -2.92 -32.66 35.03
N GLN A 603 -2.84 -32.03 33.85
CA GLN A 603 -1.58 -31.84 33.14
C GLN A 603 -0.78 -30.63 33.63
N TYR A 604 -1.46 -29.54 34.02
CA TYR A 604 -0.84 -28.23 34.21
C TYR A 604 -0.87 -27.69 35.63
N THR A 605 -1.39 -28.47 36.57
CA THR A 605 -1.36 -28.17 38.00
C THR A 605 -0.60 -29.25 38.76
N LYS A 606 -0.18 -28.95 39.98
CA LYS A 606 0.50 -29.91 40.84
C LYS A 606 -0.47 -30.86 41.55
N GLU A 607 -1.72 -30.46 41.63
CA GLU A 607 -2.82 -31.25 42.15
C GLU A 607 -3.37 -32.18 41.06
N SER A 608 -4.06 -33.25 41.47
CA SER A 608 -4.85 -34.08 40.54
C SER A 608 -6.31 -34.11 40.95
N THR A 609 -7.18 -34.09 39.95
CA THR A 609 -8.62 -33.93 40.07
C THR A 609 -9.33 -35.12 39.45
N LEU A 610 -10.31 -35.65 40.17
CA LEU A 610 -11.20 -36.73 39.73
C LEU A 610 -12.63 -36.40 40.19
N ILE A 611 -13.64 -36.91 39.48
CA ILE A 611 -15.03 -36.81 39.89
C ILE A 611 -15.40 -38.05 40.69
N VAL A 612 -15.88 -37.91 41.93
CA VAL A 612 -16.25 -39.04 42.79
C VAL A 612 -17.62 -38.90 43.40
N PHE A 613 -18.28 -40.02 43.65
CA PHE A 613 -19.51 -40.13 44.43
C PHE A 613 -19.19 -40.38 45.91
N SER A 614 -19.85 -39.66 46.83
CA SER A 614 -19.82 -39.94 48.27
C SER A 614 -21.08 -39.41 48.97
N LYS A 615 -21.67 -40.22 49.86
CA LYS A 615 -22.83 -39.81 50.69
C LYS A 615 -22.46 -38.90 51.86
N ASP A 616 -21.20 -38.95 52.28
CA ASP A 616 -20.66 -38.24 53.44
C ASP A 616 -19.20 -37.88 53.13
N ILE A 617 -19.05 -36.90 52.24
CA ILE A 617 -17.76 -36.54 51.66
C ILE A 617 -16.76 -36.06 52.74
N ASP A 618 -17.23 -35.39 53.80
CA ASP A 618 -16.37 -34.93 54.90
C ASP A 618 -15.73 -36.11 55.65
N LYS A 619 -16.54 -37.13 55.96
CA LYS A 619 -16.05 -38.35 56.60
C LYS A 619 -15.13 -39.14 55.68
N ASP A 620 -15.49 -39.29 54.42
CA ASP A 620 -14.71 -40.06 53.45
C ASP A 620 -13.35 -39.41 53.13
N ILE A 621 -13.29 -38.08 53.06
CA ILE A 621 -12.02 -37.34 52.93
C ILE A 621 -11.14 -37.52 54.16
N THR A 622 -11.74 -37.53 55.36
CA THR A 622 -11.01 -37.82 56.60
C THR A 622 -10.39 -39.22 56.55
N ARG A 623 -11.13 -40.22 56.09
CA ARG A 623 -10.63 -41.59 55.91
C ARG A 623 -9.52 -41.69 54.87
N LEU A 624 -9.67 -41.03 53.72
CA LEU A 624 -8.63 -40.98 52.68
C LEU A 624 -7.33 -40.38 53.23
N ASN A 625 -7.42 -39.28 53.98
CA ASN A 625 -6.25 -38.62 54.58
C ASN A 625 -5.61 -39.42 55.72
N GLN A 626 -6.35 -40.31 56.37
CA GLN A 626 -5.84 -41.26 57.36
C GLN A 626 -5.32 -42.56 56.73
N GLY A 627 -5.47 -42.75 55.41
CA GLY A 627 -5.10 -43.99 54.72
C GLY A 627 -6.03 -45.17 54.98
N THR A 628 -7.26 -44.93 55.47
CA THR A 628 -8.25 -45.95 55.80
C THR A 628 -9.36 -46.10 54.74
N ALA A 629 -9.25 -45.36 53.64
CA ALA A 629 -10.09 -45.48 52.46
C ALA A 629 -9.23 -45.41 51.20
N THR A 630 -9.78 -45.87 50.07
CA THR A 630 -9.16 -45.75 48.75
C THR A 630 -10.15 -45.21 47.73
N VAL A 631 -9.64 -44.73 46.59
CA VAL A 631 -10.48 -44.31 45.46
C VAL A 631 -10.53 -45.44 44.45
N GLY A 632 -11.72 -45.84 44.03
CA GLY A 632 -11.91 -46.91 43.06
C GLY A 632 -13.27 -46.82 42.38
N LYS A 633 -13.49 -47.60 41.31
CA LYS A 633 -14.81 -47.70 40.69
C LYS A 633 -15.75 -48.57 41.53
N GLY A 634 -17.00 -48.14 41.67
CA GLY A 634 -18.08 -48.83 42.38
C GLY A 634 -19.45 -48.38 41.90
N PHE A 635 -20.52 -48.93 42.49
CA PHE A 635 -21.89 -48.53 42.16
C PHE A 635 -22.39 -47.43 43.11
N ASN A 636 -22.97 -46.37 42.55
CA ASN A 636 -23.68 -45.36 43.34
C ASN A 636 -25.11 -45.82 43.71
N ASP A 637 -25.87 -44.95 44.37
CA ASP A 637 -27.25 -45.26 44.81
C ASP A 637 -28.25 -45.48 43.67
N LYS A 638 -27.92 -45.01 42.47
CA LYS A 638 -28.71 -45.19 41.25
C LYS A 638 -28.26 -46.44 40.46
N GLY A 639 -27.29 -47.21 40.98
CA GLY A 639 -26.72 -48.37 40.29
C GLY A 639 -25.79 -48.02 39.13
N GLN A 640 -25.28 -46.78 39.06
CA GLN A 640 -24.33 -46.34 38.03
C GLN A 640 -22.89 -46.70 38.46
N TYR A 641 -22.09 -47.20 37.52
CA TYR A 641 -20.69 -47.56 37.77
C TYR A 641 -19.77 -46.34 37.63
N VAL A 642 -19.38 -45.76 38.76
CA VAL A 642 -18.69 -44.46 38.87
C VAL A 642 -17.51 -44.55 39.81
N TYR A 643 -16.67 -43.52 39.89
CA TYR A 643 -15.63 -43.47 40.92
C TYR A 643 -16.23 -43.13 42.28
N CYS A 644 -15.83 -43.87 43.31
CA CYS A 644 -16.29 -43.75 44.68
C CYS A 644 -15.09 -43.74 45.64
N ILE A 645 -15.34 -43.30 46.87
CA ILE A 645 -14.43 -43.51 48.00
C ILE A 645 -14.88 -44.77 48.74
N LEU A 646 -13.98 -45.76 48.85
CA LEU A 646 -14.25 -47.11 49.37
C LEU A 646 -13.68 -47.29 50.78
#